data_AF-A0AAX4K6P7-F1
#
_entry.id   AF-A0AAX4K6P7-F1
#
_cell.length_a   1.000
_cell.length_b   1.000
_cell.length_c   1.000
_cell.angle_alpha   90.00
_cell.angle_beta   90.00
_cell.angle_gamma   90.00
#
_symmetry.space_group_name_H-M   'P 1'
#
loop_
_entity.id
_entity.type
_entity.pdbx_description
1 polymer ?
#
loop_
_entity_poly.entity_id
_entity_poly.type
_entity_poly.pdbx_seq_one_letter_code
_entity_poly.pdbx_strand_id
1 'polypeptide(L)'
;MAFRQVSPLDFLVVGPKCGRLSGLASARSSMITHGKHPSSIRSLTNSSIRNGIFRFSSSSSSSTIPSLSSTTTSKYQQKRKASTSSSGGGGGGPIIDSDIALTPFQNKIAELESQAQNKPEDLIIQLNLLKELESGGEFLGLVAYYEAMALSPSQQDGKIGSQVLLKDEQSWLIFLNSLAKIGRLQEASLMVRKRDELLQKIQQSSSSSSSVITPINNISSPTPSPSTSTSTSTGSSSVLSHLSNSSSTSTPPDQQPSTTAKSSPLSSFLSSSSPSSSNSSNSGLGSGASLNGQQSGSALNPLYVQMAPPTPQANAWKALRWLGGFLLWGFIILTVMSMIMENTGLLKAGPGPAEFEPEEGKVVKFSDVHGVEEAKSELEEIVEFLKNPEKFSNLGGKLPKGVLLTGPPGTGKTMLARAVAGEAEVPFLFASGSSFDEMFVGVGAKRVRELFAAARKKAPAIVFIDELDAIGSKRSAKDQHYMKQTLNQLLVELDGFEQSEGVIIIAATNFPESLDKALTRPGRFDRHVTVGLPDVRGRIEILKHHMGEVAFDVDVDPSIIARGCPGMSGADLQNLVNQAAVKASREGARQVGLKHFEWAKDRILMGAERRSHFVTEESKRATAYHEGGHALVALHTPGAMPLHKVTIMPRGQALGITFQLPEQDKDSYTRKEYNAMIDVALGGRAAEEMVFGHDDVTSGCSSDLQRATDVAARMIRSYGFSDKVGLVAHGDEESVYLSGKKKDEIESEIRSFLDTSMDRARHLLKTREDELHKLATALVEYETLSQDEVREILKGNKLNRPTTEGESLKSEEEIRTQAGGQIVDGI
;
A
#
# COMPACT_ATOMS: atom_id res chain seq x y z
N MET A 1 0.49 48.45 15.26
CA MET A 1 -0.75 47.64 15.29
C MET A 1 -0.43 46.38 14.50
N ALA A 2 -0.37 45.16 15.06
CA ALA A 2 -1.32 44.45 15.94
C ALA A 2 -2.67 44.18 15.22
N PHE A 3 -3.24 42.98 15.18
CA PHE A 3 -3.00 41.70 15.90
C PHE A 3 -2.60 40.57 14.91
N ARG A 4 -1.73 39.58 15.23
CA ARG A 4 -1.82 38.48 16.21
C ARG A 4 -2.90 37.44 15.85
N GLN A 5 -2.51 36.36 15.18
CA GLN A 5 -3.33 35.14 15.04
C GLN A 5 -3.46 34.41 16.39
N VAL A 6 -4.54 33.66 16.57
CA VAL A 6 -4.88 32.93 17.81
C VAL A 6 -4.96 31.44 17.51
N SER A 7 -4.35 30.63 18.38
CA SER A 7 -4.33 29.16 18.33
C SER A 7 -5.65 28.55 18.83
N PRO A 8 -6.08 27.38 18.32
CA PRO A 8 -7.33 26.73 18.72
C PRO A 8 -7.22 26.05 20.09
N LEU A 9 -7.35 26.83 21.18
CA LEU A 9 -7.25 26.33 22.55
C LEU A 9 -8.22 27.06 23.51
N ASP A 10 -9.47 27.28 23.07
CA ASP A 10 -10.54 27.91 23.86
C ASP A 10 -11.90 27.27 23.52
N PHE A 11 -12.30 26.21 24.25
CA PHE A 11 -13.71 25.81 24.37
C PHE A 11 -13.97 24.96 25.64
N LEU A 12 -15.02 25.33 26.38
CA LEU A 12 -15.53 24.77 27.64
C LEU A 12 -14.76 25.05 28.95
N VAL A 13 -15.02 26.23 29.53
CA VAL A 13 -15.27 26.36 30.98
C VAL A 13 -16.59 27.10 31.23
N VAL A 14 -17.70 26.36 31.25
CA VAL A 14 -18.97 26.80 31.85
C VAL A 14 -19.62 25.59 32.53
N GLY A 15 -19.93 25.72 33.82
CA GLY A 15 -20.67 24.69 34.56
C GLY A 15 -21.78 25.30 35.43
N PRO A 16 -22.82 24.55 35.80
CA PRO A 16 -23.78 24.94 36.83
C PRO A 16 -23.54 24.21 38.17
N LYS A 17 -23.95 24.83 39.28
CA LYS A 17 -23.80 24.30 40.65
C LYS A 17 -25.04 23.52 41.12
N CYS A 18 -24.86 22.29 41.60
CA CYS A 18 -25.70 21.62 42.61
C CYS A 18 -24.99 20.30 43.02
N GLY A 19 -25.06 19.77 44.25
CA GLY A 19 -25.63 20.24 45.52
C GLY A 19 -25.11 19.32 46.65
N ARG A 20 -25.12 19.75 47.92
CA ARG A 20 -24.52 18.99 49.04
C ARG A 20 -25.24 17.66 49.34
N LEU A 21 -24.49 16.65 49.75
CA LEU A 21 -24.80 15.80 50.92
C LEU A 21 -23.51 15.17 51.49
N SER A 22 -23.53 14.74 52.77
CA SER A 22 -22.32 14.43 53.54
C SER A 22 -22.54 13.45 54.71
N GLY A 23 -21.66 12.46 54.85
CA GLY A 23 -21.53 11.52 55.98
C GLY A 23 -20.34 10.58 55.72
N LEU A 24 -19.39 10.38 56.64
CA LEU A 24 -19.44 9.52 57.84
C LEU A 24 -19.48 8.01 57.48
N ALA A 25 -18.59 7.14 57.99
CA ALA A 25 -17.47 7.37 58.92
C ALA A 25 -16.31 6.35 58.81
N SER A 26 -15.21 6.70 59.47
CA SER A 26 -13.95 5.97 59.64
C SER A 26 -14.02 4.77 60.60
N ALA A 27 -13.07 3.82 60.45
CA ALA A 27 -12.16 3.31 61.52
C ALA A 27 -12.12 1.79 61.80
N ARG A 28 -10.90 1.21 61.67
CA ARG A 28 -10.28 0.16 62.52
C ARG A 28 -10.92 -1.26 62.51
N SER A 29 -10.26 -2.35 62.94
CA SER A 29 -8.88 -2.53 63.45
C SER A 29 -8.25 -3.90 63.11
N SER A 30 -6.92 -3.91 63.22
CA SER A 30 -5.95 -5.03 63.19
C SER A 30 -6.13 -6.18 64.21
N MET A 31 -5.65 -7.40 63.86
CA MET A 31 -4.68 -8.27 64.61
C MET A 31 -4.49 -9.62 63.83
N ILE A 32 -3.33 -10.27 63.64
CA ILE A 32 -2.27 -10.81 64.55
C ILE A 32 -2.75 -12.11 65.27
N THR A 33 -2.13 -13.32 65.21
CA THR A 33 -0.86 -13.82 64.58
C THR A 33 -0.77 -15.38 64.55
N HIS A 34 0.18 -15.93 63.76
CA HIS A 34 0.93 -17.21 63.92
C HIS A 34 0.23 -18.61 63.87
N GLY A 35 0.87 -19.61 63.23
CA GLY A 35 0.42 -21.03 63.26
C GLY A 35 1.21 -22.06 62.40
N LYS A 36 2.44 -22.41 62.80
CA LYS A 36 3.41 -23.38 62.22
C LYS A 36 2.92 -24.63 61.42
N HIS A 37 3.66 -24.97 60.35
CA HIS A 37 3.89 -26.31 59.75
C HIS A 37 4.54 -27.33 60.75
N PRO A 38 4.74 -28.65 60.47
CA PRO A 38 4.88 -29.34 59.15
C PRO A 38 4.28 -30.78 59.03
N SER A 39 4.61 -31.45 57.91
CA SER A 39 4.61 -32.92 57.67
C SER A 39 3.24 -33.64 57.60
N SER A 40 3.07 -34.84 57.03
CA SER A 40 3.73 -35.62 55.93
C SER A 40 3.06 -37.01 55.92
N ILE A 41 2.75 -37.63 54.77
CA ILE A 41 2.74 -39.10 54.54
C ILE A 41 2.22 -39.51 53.14
N ARG A 42 2.89 -40.53 52.57
CA ARG A 42 2.53 -41.56 51.57
C ARG A 42 1.03 -41.95 51.45
N SER A 43 0.50 -42.67 50.45
CA SER A 43 0.82 -43.07 49.05
C SER A 43 -0.15 -44.22 48.67
N LEU A 44 -0.28 -44.62 47.39
CA LEU A 44 -1.06 -45.80 46.91
C LEU A 44 -2.60 -45.61 46.95
N THR A 45 -3.48 -46.25 46.15
CA THR A 45 -3.38 -47.04 44.88
C THR A 45 -4.78 -47.21 44.26
N ASN A 46 -4.86 -47.33 42.92
CA ASN A 46 -5.94 -48.02 42.18
C ASN A 46 -7.38 -47.44 42.23
N SER A 47 -8.30 -47.69 41.28
CA SER A 47 -8.19 -48.39 39.97
C SER A 47 -9.30 -48.00 38.99
N SER A 48 -8.95 -47.96 37.69
CA SER A 48 -9.74 -48.46 36.53
C SER A 48 -11.28 -48.29 36.50
N ILE A 49 -11.76 -47.42 35.61
CA ILE A 49 -12.99 -47.67 34.82
C ILE A 49 -12.61 -47.69 33.32
N ARG A 50 -13.43 -48.34 32.50
CA ARG A 50 -13.06 -48.97 31.22
C ARG A 50 -13.78 -48.35 30.01
N ASN A 51 -13.22 -48.59 28.83
CA ASN A 51 -13.81 -48.39 27.49
C ASN A 51 -13.89 -46.91 27.01
N GLY A 52 -13.74 -46.63 25.70
CA GLY A 52 -13.53 -47.55 24.58
C GLY A 52 -12.90 -46.88 23.35
N ILE A 53 -12.29 -47.70 22.49
CA ILE A 53 -11.65 -47.29 21.24
C ILE A 53 -12.70 -47.23 20.13
N PHE A 54 -12.71 -46.16 19.32
CA PHE A 54 -13.15 -46.26 17.92
C PHE A 54 -12.40 -45.28 17.01
N ARG A 55 -11.89 -45.78 15.89
CA ARG A 55 -11.58 -44.97 14.69
C ARG A 55 -12.90 -44.54 14.05
N PHE A 56 -12.90 -43.46 13.27
CA PHE A 56 -13.87 -43.36 12.18
C PHE A 56 -13.26 -42.90 10.85
N SER A 57 -13.90 -43.35 9.78
CA SER A 57 -13.52 -43.13 8.38
C SER A 57 -14.01 -41.76 7.88
N SER A 58 -13.43 -41.31 6.77
CA SER A 58 -13.93 -40.21 5.96
C SER A 58 -15.31 -40.51 5.34
N SER A 59 -16.25 -39.58 5.44
CA SER A 59 -17.27 -39.34 4.40
C SER A 59 -17.94 -37.97 4.59
N SER A 60 -17.76 -37.10 3.58
CA SER A 60 -18.62 -35.98 3.18
C SER A 60 -19.80 -35.53 4.06
N SER A 61 -19.78 -34.26 4.50
CA SER A 61 -20.99 -33.45 4.66
C SER A 61 -20.67 -31.96 4.40
N SER A 62 -21.66 -31.22 3.88
CA SER A 62 -21.51 -29.84 3.42
C SER A 62 -21.77 -28.80 4.52
N SER A 63 -20.84 -27.89 4.76
CA SER A 63 -21.00 -26.75 5.68
C SER A 63 -21.10 -25.42 4.92
N THR A 64 -22.32 -25.09 4.44
CA THR A 64 -22.62 -23.78 3.85
C THR A 64 -22.52 -22.69 4.92
N ILE A 65 -21.64 -21.70 4.74
CA ILE A 65 -21.47 -20.56 5.65
C ILE A 65 -22.25 -19.34 5.10
N PRO A 66 -22.88 -18.49 5.94
CA PRO A 66 -23.95 -17.60 5.48
C PRO A 66 -23.49 -16.36 4.70
N SER A 67 -24.41 -15.82 3.89
CA SER A 67 -24.32 -14.49 3.27
C SER A 67 -24.44 -13.34 4.29
N LEU A 68 -24.08 -12.11 3.85
CA LEU A 68 -23.97 -10.87 4.63
C LEU A 68 -25.02 -10.72 5.76
N SER A 69 -24.67 -11.13 6.99
CA SER A 69 -25.59 -11.08 8.14
C SER A 69 -24.87 -11.22 9.49
N SER A 70 -24.17 -10.15 9.94
CA SER A 70 -23.45 -10.15 11.23
C SER A 70 -23.61 -8.87 12.07
N THR A 71 -24.74 -8.17 11.93
CA THR A 71 -25.20 -7.18 12.93
C THR A 71 -25.80 -7.87 14.16
N THR A 72 -25.86 -7.18 15.30
CA THR A 72 -26.58 -7.70 16.49
C THR A 72 -28.06 -7.96 16.17
N THR A 73 -28.68 -7.07 15.38
CA THR A 73 -30.06 -7.17 14.88
C THR A 73 -30.32 -8.51 14.16
N SER A 74 -29.43 -8.90 13.24
CA SER A 74 -29.57 -10.14 12.48
C SER A 74 -29.64 -11.40 13.35
N LYS A 75 -28.96 -11.41 14.51
CA LYS A 75 -29.03 -12.52 15.47
C LYS A 75 -30.44 -12.72 16.00
N TYR A 76 -31.23 -11.65 16.17
CA TYR A 76 -32.63 -11.74 16.58
C TYR A 76 -33.51 -12.33 15.47
N GLN A 77 -33.30 -12.00 14.20
CA GLN A 77 -34.00 -12.66 13.09
C GLN A 77 -33.64 -14.15 12.95
N GLN A 78 -32.35 -14.50 13.03
CA GLN A 78 -31.90 -15.90 12.96
C GLN A 78 -32.52 -16.73 14.10
N LYS A 79 -32.50 -16.19 15.33
CA LYS A 79 -33.12 -16.81 16.50
C LYS A 79 -34.65 -16.88 16.40
N ARG A 80 -35.32 -15.88 15.83
CA ARG A 80 -36.78 -15.90 15.57
C ARG A 80 -37.13 -16.99 14.56
N LYS A 81 -36.40 -17.09 13.45
CA LYS A 81 -36.58 -18.14 12.42
C LYS A 81 -36.44 -19.54 13.03
N ALA A 82 -35.42 -19.77 13.85
CA ALA A 82 -35.25 -21.03 14.59
C ALA A 82 -36.44 -21.35 15.52
N SER A 83 -36.93 -20.35 16.28
CA SER A 83 -38.08 -20.54 17.17
C SER A 83 -39.41 -20.79 16.44
N THR A 84 -39.55 -20.33 15.19
CA THR A 84 -40.74 -20.61 14.36
C THR A 84 -40.68 -21.94 13.61
N SER A 85 -39.50 -22.53 13.45
CA SER A 85 -39.34 -23.82 12.74
C SER A 85 -39.59 -25.07 13.60
N SER A 86 -39.82 -24.93 14.91
CA SER A 86 -40.01 -26.06 15.83
C SER A 86 -41.44 -26.65 15.84
N SER A 87 -42.43 -25.96 15.27
CA SER A 87 -43.83 -26.40 15.28
C SER A 87 -44.23 -27.26 14.06
N GLY A 88 -43.50 -28.35 13.79
CA GLY A 88 -43.91 -29.31 12.75
C GLY A 88 -42.92 -30.43 12.42
N GLY A 89 -43.34 -31.69 12.67
CA GLY A 89 -42.64 -32.90 12.22
C GLY A 89 -41.65 -33.46 13.25
N GLY A 90 -41.91 -34.70 13.71
CA GLY A 90 -41.05 -35.39 14.69
C GLY A 90 -39.93 -36.20 14.04
N GLY A 91 -38.71 -36.09 14.57
CA GLY A 91 -37.55 -36.92 14.22
C GLY A 91 -36.45 -36.73 15.25
N GLY A 92 -35.99 -37.81 15.89
CA GLY A 92 -35.07 -37.73 17.02
C GLY A 92 -33.64 -37.35 16.63
N GLY A 93 -33.14 -36.22 17.14
CA GLY A 93 -31.74 -35.80 17.12
C GLY A 93 -31.29 -35.34 18.52
N PRO A 94 -29.98 -35.24 18.79
CA PRO A 94 -29.48 -34.92 20.13
C PRO A 94 -29.82 -33.48 20.54
N ILE A 95 -30.27 -33.32 21.79
CA ILE A 95 -30.64 -32.04 22.37
C ILE A 95 -29.37 -31.20 22.59
N ILE A 96 -29.38 -29.99 22.01
CA ILE A 96 -28.41 -28.91 22.27
C ILE A 96 -29.24 -27.76 22.85
N ASP A 97 -28.78 -27.11 23.91
CA ASP A 97 -29.53 -26.05 24.60
C ASP A 97 -29.87 -24.86 23.67
N SER A 98 -31.12 -24.80 23.19
CA SER A 98 -31.58 -23.75 22.26
C SER A 98 -32.83 -22.98 22.71
N ASP A 99 -33.39 -23.25 23.89
CA ASP A 99 -34.66 -22.65 24.36
C ASP A 99 -34.49 -21.46 25.33
N ILE A 100 -33.61 -20.51 24.98
CA ILE A 100 -33.70 -19.16 25.56
C ILE A 100 -34.71 -18.37 24.72
N ALA A 101 -35.97 -18.32 25.16
CA ALA A 101 -37.02 -17.53 24.53
C ALA A 101 -36.57 -16.08 24.30
N LEU A 102 -36.87 -15.52 23.12
CA LEU A 102 -36.62 -14.11 22.79
C LEU A 102 -37.42 -13.23 23.74
N THR A 103 -36.80 -12.18 24.28
CA THR A 103 -37.53 -11.21 25.12
C THR A 103 -38.58 -10.46 24.28
N PRO A 104 -39.65 -9.91 24.89
CA PRO A 104 -40.66 -9.15 24.14
C PRO A 104 -40.05 -8.02 23.29
N PHE A 105 -39.00 -7.38 23.81
CA PHE A 105 -38.21 -6.37 23.12
C PHE A 105 -37.47 -6.93 21.88
N GLN A 106 -36.78 -8.07 22.01
CA GLN A 106 -36.05 -8.70 20.90
C GLN A 106 -37.00 -9.19 19.80
N ASN A 107 -38.19 -9.69 20.16
CA ASN A 107 -39.24 -10.04 19.20
C ASN A 107 -39.73 -8.81 18.43
N LYS A 108 -39.92 -7.68 19.11
CA LYS A 108 -40.35 -6.41 18.52
C LYS A 108 -39.29 -5.82 17.56
N ILE A 109 -38.01 -5.87 17.91
CA ILE A 109 -36.91 -5.53 16.98
C ILE A 109 -36.96 -6.43 15.74
N ALA A 110 -37.01 -7.75 15.92
CA ALA A 110 -37.03 -8.69 14.79
C ALA A 110 -38.25 -8.52 13.87
N GLU A 111 -39.35 -7.95 14.38
CA GLU A 111 -40.52 -7.58 13.58
C GLU A 111 -40.30 -6.28 12.80
N LEU A 112 -39.88 -5.21 13.47
CA LEU A 112 -39.60 -3.92 12.85
C LEU A 112 -38.48 -4.01 11.81
N GLU A 113 -37.45 -4.83 12.06
CA GLU A 113 -36.38 -5.12 11.09
C GLU A 113 -36.91 -5.85 9.86
N SER A 114 -37.78 -6.84 10.04
CA SER A 114 -38.44 -7.53 8.92
C SER A 114 -39.31 -6.57 8.09
N GLN A 115 -40.09 -5.71 8.75
CA GLN A 115 -40.89 -4.69 8.07
C GLN A 115 -40.00 -3.68 7.31
N ALA A 116 -38.91 -3.23 7.90
CA ALA A 116 -37.97 -2.28 7.30
C ALA A 116 -37.16 -2.87 6.13
N GLN A 117 -36.82 -4.17 6.18
CA GLN A 117 -36.18 -4.89 5.07
C GLN A 117 -37.14 -5.12 3.90
N ASN A 118 -38.40 -5.46 4.19
CA ASN A 118 -39.43 -5.62 3.16
C ASN A 118 -39.86 -4.28 2.52
N LYS A 119 -39.60 -3.14 3.18
CA LYS A 119 -39.94 -1.80 2.70
C LYS A 119 -38.82 -0.78 2.96
N PRO A 120 -37.75 -0.77 2.12
CA PRO A 120 -36.61 0.12 2.31
C PRO A 120 -36.90 1.62 2.01
N GLU A 121 -38.09 1.96 1.51
CA GLU A 121 -38.51 3.33 1.17
C GLU A 121 -39.43 3.97 2.27
N ASP A 122 -39.98 3.19 3.21
CA ASP A 122 -40.96 3.67 4.20
C ASP A 122 -40.28 4.31 5.43
N LEU A 123 -40.12 5.65 5.45
CA LEU A 123 -39.48 6.42 6.54
C LEU A 123 -39.95 6.00 7.93
N ILE A 124 -41.27 5.91 8.13
CA ILE A 124 -41.90 5.71 9.44
C ILE A 124 -41.47 4.37 10.06
N ILE A 125 -41.37 3.31 9.25
CA ILE A 125 -41.00 1.97 9.72
C ILE A 125 -39.53 1.97 10.18
N GLN A 126 -38.64 2.58 9.40
CA GLN A 126 -37.21 2.65 9.70
C GLN A 126 -36.93 3.56 10.91
N LEU A 127 -37.61 4.70 11.01
CA LEU A 127 -37.48 5.63 12.13
C LEU A 127 -38.01 5.01 13.44
N ASN A 128 -39.08 4.20 13.37
CA ASN A 128 -39.54 3.39 14.50
C ASN A 128 -38.52 2.32 14.93
N LEU A 129 -37.87 1.63 13.99
CA LEU A 129 -36.80 0.68 14.29
C LEU A 129 -35.60 1.36 14.97
N LEU A 130 -35.17 2.52 14.50
CA LEU A 130 -34.08 3.29 15.10
C LEU A 130 -34.42 3.74 16.53
N LYS A 131 -35.64 4.23 16.77
CA LYS A 131 -36.12 4.62 18.12
C LYS A 131 -36.23 3.43 19.08
N GLU A 132 -36.60 2.24 18.58
CA GLU A 132 -36.65 1.03 19.39
C GLU A 132 -35.24 0.50 19.74
N LEU A 133 -34.28 0.61 18.81
CA LEU A 133 -32.87 0.27 19.08
C LEU A 133 -32.22 1.25 20.08
N GLU A 134 -32.56 2.54 19.99
CA GLU A 134 -32.11 3.57 20.94
C GLU A 134 -32.68 3.31 22.35
N SER A 135 -33.97 2.97 22.47
CA SER A 135 -34.61 2.73 23.77
C SER A 135 -34.11 1.47 24.49
N GLY A 136 -33.62 0.47 23.75
CA GLY A 136 -32.95 -0.71 24.33
C GLY A 136 -31.45 -0.56 24.57
N GLY A 137 -30.84 0.55 24.17
CA GLY A 137 -29.39 0.76 24.29
C GLY A 137 -28.53 -0.07 23.32
N GLU A 138 -29.11 -0.64 22.26
CA GLU A 138 -28.43 -1.45 21.24
C GLU A 138 -27.70 -0.57 20.20
N PHE A 139 -26.98 0.45 20.69
CA PHE A 139 -26.36 1.50 19.88
C PHE A 139 -25.44 0.96 18.77
N LEU A 140 -24.69 -0.12 19.05
CA LEU A 140 -23.80 -0.75 18.06
C LEU A 140 -24.58 -1.37 16.89
N GLY A 141 -25.75 -1.96 17.17
CA GLY A 141 -26.67 -2.46 16.13
C GLY A 141 -27.31 -1.34 15.32
N LEU A 142 -27.64 -0.22 15.99
CA LEU A 142 -28.19 0.99 15.37
C LEU A 142 -27.19 1.64 14.39
N VAL A 143 -25.95 1.88 14.83
CA VAL A 143 -24.88 2.43 13.99
C VAL A 143 -24.61 1.54 12.78
N ALA A 144 -24.43 0.23 12.98
CA ALA A 144 -24.18 -0.70 11.88
C ALA A 144 -25.35 -0.78 10.88
N TYR A 145 -26.60 -0.66 11.34
CA TYR A 145 -27.78 -0.60 10.47
C TYR A 145 -27.81 0.69 9.64
N TYR A 146 -27.55 1.85 10.25
CA TYR A 146 -27.54 3.14 9.54
C TYR A 146 -26.36 3.26 8.56
N GLU A 147 -25.17 2.79 8.96
CA GLU A 147 -23.99 2.69 8.09
C GLU A 147 -24.28 1.79 6.86
N ALA A 148 -24.95 0.65 7.05
CA ALA A 148 -25.29 -0.27 5.97
C ALA A 148 -26.43 0.23 5.04
N MET A 149 -27.46 0.88 5.59
CA MET A 149 -28.64 1.28 4.81
C MET A 149 -28.53 2.65 4.13
N ALA A 150 -27.91 3.64 4.80
CA ALA A 150 -27.91 5.04 4.36
C ALA A 150 -26.54 5.54 3.87
N LEU A 151 -25.43 5.06 4.45
CA LEU A 151 -24.08 5.56 4.14
C LEU A 151 -23.27 4.64 3.21
N SER A 152 -23.72 3.40 2.99
CA SER A 152 -23.08 2.45 2.07
C SER A 152 -23.61 2.62 0.64
N PRO A 153 -22.74 2.72 -0.39
CA PRO A 153 -23.18 2.73 -1.77
C PRO A 153 -23.69 1.32 -2.15
N SER A 154 -24.97 1.19 -2.46
CA SER A 154 -25.53 -0.12 -2.85
C SER A 154 -24.98 -0.54 -4.21
N GLN A 155 -24.51 -1.78 -4.31
CA GLN A 155 -23.70 -2.25 -5.45
C GLN A 155 -24.56 -2.78 -6.62
N GLN A 156 -25.88 -2.61 -6.55
CA GLN A 156 -26.84 -3.05 -7.56
C GLN A 156 -27.69 -1.85 -8.03
N ASP A 157 -27.94 -1.78 -9.34
CA ASP A 157 -28.80 -0.81 -10.02
C ASP A 157 -28.50 0.69 -9.82
N GLY A 158 -27.33 1.05 -9.28
CA GLY A 158 -26.89 2.44 -9.13
C GLY A 158 -27.74 3.28 -8.14
N LYS A 159 -28.65 2.64 -7.41
CA LYS A 159 -29.47 3.28 -6.39
C LYS A 159 -28.61 3.57 -5.16
N ILE A 160 -28.49 4.86 -4.83
CA ILE A 160 -27.95 5.32 -3.55
C ILE A 160 -28.79 4.70 -2.42
N GLY A 161 -28.14 4.31 -1.30
CA GLY A 161 -28.79 3.76 -0.10
C GLY A 161 -29.93 4.66 0.40
N SER A 162 -30.87 4.11 1.18
CA SER A 162 -32.25 4.61 1.30
C SER A 162 -32.31 6.13 1.50
N GLN A 163 -32.57 6.86 0.41
CA GLN A 163 -32.43 8.32 0.37
C GLN A 163 -33.32 9.02 1.41
N VAL A 164 -34.38 8.33 1.80
CA VAL A 164 -35.36 8.69 2.81
C VAL A 164 -34.73 8.83 4.21
N LEU A 165 -33.85 7.90 4.62
CA LEU A 165 -33.08 8.04 5.87
C LEU A 165 -31.99 9.10 5.76
N LEU A 166 -31.30 9.19 4.62
CA LEU A 166 -30.21 10.13 4.46
C LEU A 166 -30.70 11.60 4.52
N LYS A 167 -31.92 11.86 4.00
CA LYS A 167 -32.57 13.18 4.02
C LYS A 167 -33.19 13.53 5.37
N ASP A 168 -33.73 12.56 6.12
CA ASP A 168 -34.37 12.83 7.41
C ASP A 168 -33.36 13.23 8.51
N GLU A 169 -33.67 14.32 9.21
CA GLU A 169 -32.82 14.86 10.28
C GLU A 169 -32.99 14.10 11.60
N GLN A 170 -34.16 13.53 11.90
CA GLN A 170 -34.35 12.80 13.17
C GLN A 170 -33.50 11.53 13.21
N SER A 171 -33.50 10.75 12.11
CA SER A 171 -32.68 9.54 11.99
C SER A 171 -31.18 9.84 12.10
N TRP A 172 -30.73 10.98 11.55
CA TRP A 172 -29.35 11.44 11.64
C TRP A 172 -28.94 11.85 13.05
N LEU A 173 -29.82 12.53 13.80
CA LEU A 173 -29.57 12.91 15.20
C LEU A 173 -29.48 11.68 16.11
N ILE A 174 -30.35 10.68 15.90
CA ILE A 174 -30.29 9.39 16.62
C ILE A 174 -28.96 8.67 16.30
N PHE A 175 -28.54 8.66 15.03
CA PHE A 175 -27.25 8.09 14.61
C PHE A 175 -26.07 8.80 15.30
N LEU A 176 -25.99 10.13 15.29
CA LEU A 176 -24.93 10.87 15.96
C LEU A 176 -24.92 10.67 17.49
N ASN A 177 -26.10 10.61 18.14
CA ASN A 177 -26.22 10.27 19.56
C ASN A 177 -25.63 8.88 19.82
N SER A 178 -25.98 7.88 19.00
CA SER A 178 -25.48 6.51 19.16
C SER A 178 -23.96 6.39 18.96
N LEU A 179 -23.36 7.12 18.00
CA LEU A 179 -21.90 7.20 17.84
C LEU A 179 -21.22 7.78 19.09
N ALA A 180 -21.80 8.84 19.68
CA ALA A 180 -21.30 9.42 20.91
C ALA A 180 -21.39 8.45 22.10
N LYS A 181 -22.47 7.66 22.21
CA LYS A 181 -22.64 6.62 23.25
C LYS A 181 -21.65 5.46 23.13
N ILE A 182 -21.18 5.14 21.92
CA ILE A 182 -20.17 4.09 21.68
C ILE A 182 -18.73 4.62 21.87
N GLY A 183 -18.54 5.95 21.92
CA GLY A 183 -17.22 6.58 21.99
C GLY A 183 -16.54 6.80 20.62
N ARG A 184 -17.18 6.42 19.50
CA ARG A 184 -16.69 6.64 18.12
C ARG A 184 -16.85 8.10 17.64
N LEU A 185 -16.83 9.08 18.55
CA LEU A 185 -17.11 10.49 18.26
C LEU A 185 -16.14 11.10 17.24
N GLN A 186 -14.88 10.65 17.21
CA GLN A 186 -13.86 11.10 16.25
C GLN A 186 -14.32 10.91 14.79
N GLU A 187 -15.07 9.84 14.51
CA GLU A 187 -15.58 9.50 13.18
C GLU A 187 -16.76 10.36 12.74
N ALA A 188 -17.43 11.10 13.64
CA ALA A 188 -18.58 11.94 13.30
C ALA A 188 -18.24 12.95 12.19
N SER A 189 -17.02 13.52 12.22
CA SER A 189 -16.53 14.44 11.18
C SER A 189 -16.42 13.80 9.78
N LEU A 190 -16.10 12.50 9.73
CA LEU A 190 -16.01 11.70 8.51
C LEU A 190 -17.40 11.29 8.02
N MET A 191 -18.30 10.92 8.93
CA MET A 191 -19.68 10.55 8.59
C MET A 191 -20.51 11.76 8.10
N VAL A 192 -20.31 12.95 8.67
CA VAL A 192 -20.90 14.21 8.16
C VAL A 192 -20.49 14.42 6.70
N ARG A 193 -19.19 14.39 6.40
CA ARG A 193 -18.69 14.55 5.01
C ARG A 193 -19.27 13.52 4.04
N LYS A 194 -19.38 12.25 4.45
CA LYS A 194 -20.04 11.20 3.65
C LYS A 194 -21.52 11.51 3.39
N ARG A 195 -22.26 11.98 4.39
CA ARG A 195 -23.67 12.37 4.24
C ARG A 195 -23.81 13.53 3.25
N ASP A 196 -22.99 14.56 3.38
CA ASP A 196 -23.02 15.73 2.50
C ASP A 196 -22.67 15.38 1.05
N GLU A 197 -21.65 14.54 0.83
CA GLU A 197 -21.26 14.04 -0.50
C GLU A 197 -22.38 13.24 -1.17
N LEU A 198 -23.05 12.34 -0.42
CA LEU A 198 -24.18 11.55 -0.92
C LEU A 198 -25.41 12.43 -1.19
N LEU A 199 -25.70 13.44 -0.36
CA LEU A 199 -26.78 14.40 -0.60
C LEU A 199 -26.52 15.26 -1.85
N GLN A 200 -25.27 15.69 -2.10
CA GLN A 200 -24.90 16.40 -3.33
C GLN A 200 -25.10 15.52 -4.57
N LYS A 201 -24.71 14.24 -4.52
CA LYS A 201 -24.94 13.28 -5.63
C LYS A 201 -26.43 13.10 -5.92
N ILE A 202 -27.29 13.04 -4.90
CA ILE A 202 -28.74 13.03 -5.06
C ILE A 202 -29.23 14.31 -5.75
N GLN A 203 -28.82 15.49 -5.27
CA GLN A 203 -29.22 16.77 -5.88
C GLN A 203 -28.81 16.86 -7.36
N GLN A 204 -27.56 16.50 -7.69
CA GLN A 204 -27.07 16.46 -9.07
C GLN A 204 -27.93 15.54 -9.94
N SER A 205 -28.24 14.31 -9.49
CA SER A 205 -29.09 13.38 -10.24
C SER A 205 -30.52 13.89 -10.49
N SER A 206 -31.05 14.74 -9.60
CA SER A 206 -32.38 15.37 -9.77
C SER A 206 -32.36 16.58 -10.72
N SER A 207 -31.22 17.25 -10.86
CA SER A 207 -31.06 18.40 -11.76
C SER A 207 -31.03 18.00 -13.24
N SER A 208 -30.53 16.80 -13.55
CA SER A 208 -30.45 16.26 -14.92
C SER A 208 -31.80 15.83 -15.53
N SER A 209 -32.92 15.92 -14.80
CA SER A 209 -34.23 15.41 -15.24
C SER A 209 -35.36 16.45 -15.27
N SER A 210 -35.08 17.75 -15.07
CA SER A 210 -36.14 18.76 -14.88
C SER A 210 -35.85 20.16 -15.46
N SER A 211 -35.71 20.29 -16.78
CA SER A 211 -35.61 21.61 -17.45
C SER A 211 -36.25 21.73 -18.84
N VAL A 212 -37.55 21.41 -18.99
CA VAL A 212 -38.39 21.95 -20.08
C VAL A 212 -39.74 22.39 -19.51
N ILE A 213 -39.89 23.69 -19.23
CA ILE A 213 -41.13 24.48 -19.22
C ILE A 213 -40.73 25.96 -19.09
N THR A 214 -41.39 26.84 -19.83
CA THR A 214 -41.13 28.29 -19.83
C THR A 214 -41.90 29.02 -18.71
N PRO A 215 -41.31 30.04 -18.07
CA PRO A 215 -42.03 30.88 -17.11
C PRO A 215 -42.94 31.91 -17.79
N ILE A 216 -44.01 32.31 -17.11
CA ILE A 216 -44.89 33.43 -17.46
C ILE A 216 -44.84 34.47 -16.30
N ASN A 217 -45.06 35.75 -16.64
CA ASN A 217 -44.76 36.93 -15.82
C ASN A 217 -45.58 37.13 -14.52
N ASN A 218 -45.10 38.12 -13.73
CA ASN A 218 -45.80 38.95 -12.72
C ASN A 218 -45.87 38.39 -11.27
N ILE A 219 -45.76 39.20 -10.19
CA ILE A 219 -45.67 40.67 -10.06
C ILE A 219 -44.96 41.11 -8.74
N SER A 220 -44.28 42.27 -8.72
CA SER A 220 -43.79 43.11 -7.57
C SER A 220 -42.88 42.50 -6.47
N SER A 221 -41.99 43.19 -5.72
CA SER A 221 -41.29 44.51 -5.74
C SER A 221 -40.34 44.59 -4.50
N PRO A 222 -39.51 45.63 -4.21
CA PRO A 222 -39.01 46.79 -4.98
C PRO A 222 -37.45 46.99 -4.94
N THR A 223 -37.03 48.16 -5.43
CA THR A 223 -35.69 48.84 -5.54
C THR A 223 -34.99 49.19 -4.19
N PRO A 224 -33.70 49.69 -4.12
CA PRO A 224 -33.07 50.65 -5.06
C PRO A 224 -31.54 50.63 -5.39
N SER A 225 -31.24 51.21 -6.57
CA SER A 225 -30.09 52.07 -6.97
C SER A 225 -28.61 51.65 -6.83
N PRO A 226 -27.85 51.80 -7.93
CA PRO A 226 -26.56 52.52 -7.93
C PRO A 226 -26.53 53.67 -8.98
N SER A 227 -25.53 54.57 -8.93
CA SER A 227 -25.45 55.78 -9.78
C SER A 227 -24.09 56.04 -10.46
N THR A 228 -24.09 55.88 -11.79
CA THR A 228 -23.53 56.80 -12.82
C THR A 228 -22.03 57.23 -12.84
N SER A 229 -21.31 56.79 -13.91
CA SER A 229 -20.21 57.47 -14.63
C SER A 229 -18.86 57.75 -13.90
N THR A 230 -17.68 57.87 -14.54
CA THR A 230 -17.34 58.32 -15.92
C THR A 230 -16.12 57.55 -16.53
N SER A 231 -15.73 57.89 -17.76
CA SER A 231 -14.64 57.32 -18.60
C SER A 231 -13.20 57.69 -18.13
N THR A 232 -12.05 57.38 -18.77
CA THR A 232 -11.72 57.20 -20.21
C THR A 232 -10.37 56.45 -20.44
N SER A 233 -10.16 55.89 -21.66
CA SER A 233 -8.90 55.77 -22.49
C SER A 233 -7.48 55.65 -21.85
N THR A 234 -6.48 54.92 -22.38
CA THR A 234 -6.31 54.25 -23.70
C THR A 234 -5.12 53.27 -23.73
N GLY A 235 -5.12 52.38 -24.73
CA GLY A 235 -3.93 51.69 -25.29
C GLY A 235 -3.61 50.32 -24.68
N SER A 236 -2.91 49.41 -25.34
CA SER A 236 -2.58 49.22 -26.78
C SER A 236 -1.69 47.96 -26.89
N SER A 237 -1.53 47.38 -28.09
CA SER A 237 -0.57 46.29 -28.41
C SER A 237 -0.72 44.97 -27.63
N SER A 238 -0.13 43.85 -28.04
CA SER A 238 -0.19 43.14 -29.34
C SER A 238 0.62 41.84 -29.24
N VAL A 239 0.04 40.72 -29.70
CA VAL A 239 0.71 39.63 -30.45
C VAL A 239 2.14 39.22 -30.04
N LEU A 240 2.34 37.99 -29.53
CA LEU A 240 3.12 36.92 -30.20
C LEU A 240 3.29 35.66 -29.34
N SER A 241 2.94 34.49 -29.89
CA SER A 241 3.59 33.20 -29.60
C SER A 241 3.40 32.23 -30.78
N HIS A 242 3.97 32.61 -31.93
CA HIS A 242 4.37 31.67 -32.99
C HIS A 242 5.41 30.67 -32.44
N LEU A 243 5.62 29.47 -32.99
CA LEU A 243 4.82 28.54 -33.82
C LEU A 243 5.61 27.21 -33.90
N SER A 244 5.06 26.19 -34.56
CA SER A 244 5.74 24.96 -35.01
C SER A 244 6.07 23.93 -33.91
N ASN A 245 6.05 22.61 -34.14
CA ASN A 245 5.68 21.90 -35.37
C ASN A 245 5.08 20.52 -35.06
N SER A 246 3.99 20.12 -35.73
CA SER A 246 3.43 18.77 -35.62
C SER A 246 2.66 18.34 -36.88
N SER A 247 2.95 17.12 -37.36
CA SER A 247 2.13 16.26 -38.23
C SER A 247 1.49 16.89 -39.48
N SER A 248 2.07 16.58 -40.64
CA SER A 248 1.47 16.76 -41.97
C SER A 248 0.84 15.46 -42.50
N THR A 249 -0.30 15.55 -43.21
CA THR A 249 -0.75 14.56 -44.23
C THR A 249 -1.24 13.22 -43.63
N SER A 250 -2.28 12.51 -44.10
CA SER A 250 -3.26 12.62 -45.20
C SER A 250 -4.56 11.96 -44.68
N THR A 251 -5.80 12.41 -44.97
CA THR A 251 -6.50 12.38 -46.27
C THR A 251 -6.48 11.00 -46.94
N PRO A 252 -7.42 10.67 -47.83
CA PRO A 252 -8.53 11.49 -48.32
C PRO A 252 -9.82 11.08 -47.59
N PRO A 253 -10.99 11.29 -48.19
CA PRO A 253 -11.31 12.38 -49.13
C PRO A 253 -11.73 13.68 -48.36
N ASP A 254 -12.37 14.76 -48.85
CA ASP A 254 -12.97 15.08 -50.16
C ASP A 254 -13.32 16.59 -50.35
N GLN A 255 -14.29 16.94 -51.21
CA GLN A 255 -14.85 18.30 -51.48
C GLN A 255 -16.38 18.37 -51.19
N GLN A 256 -17.25 18.96 -52.04
CA GLN A 256 -18.55 19.54 -51.60
C GLN A 256 -19.82 19.44 -52.50
N PRO A 257 -20.21 20.43 -53.36
CA PRO A 257 -21.50 21.10 -53.17
C PRO A 257 -22.47 20.94 -54.39
N SER A 258 -23.66 21.53 -54.46
CA SER A 258 -24.08 22.81 -53.86
C SER A 258 -25.61 23.03 -53.84
N THR A 259 -26.05 23.90 -52.89
CA THR A 259 -27.02 25.03 -53.05
C THR A 259 -28.36 24.81 -53.78
N THR A 260 -29.52 25.38 -53.44
CA THR A 260 -30.02 26.40 -52.45
C THR A 260 -31.54 26.55 -52.76
N ALA A 261 -32.43 27.14 -51.96
CA ALA A 261 -32.55 27.43 -50.52
C ALA A 261 -33.94 28.11 -50.30
N LYS A 262 -34.52 28.00 -49.09
CA LYS A 262 -35.73 28.73 -48.60
C LYS A 262 -37.05 28.36 -49.35
N SER A 263 -38.22 28.31 -48.71
CA SER A 263 -38.58 28.46 -47.28
C SER A 263 -39.83 27.66 -46.91
N SER A 264 -39.94 27.33 -45.62
CA SER A 264 -41.08 26.80 -44.85
C SER A 264 -42.34 27.71 -44.90
N PRO A 265 -43.54 27.33 -44.38
CA PRO A 265 -43.76 26.31 -43.32
C PRO A 265 -45.06 25.44 -43.35
N LEU A 266 -45.09 24.42 -42.45
CA LEU A 266 -46.26 23.82 -41.76
C LEU A 266 -47.36 23.12 -42.62
N SER A 267 -48.02 22.02 -42.19
CA SER A 267 -47.98 21.29 -40.90
C SER A 267 -48.45 19.81 -40.99
N SER A 268 -47.69 18.92 -40.33
CA SER A 268 -48.14 17.81 -39.43
C SER A 268 -48.94 16.57 -39.89
N PHE A 269 -48.72 15.48 -39.12
CA PHE A 269 -49.49 14.22 -38.95
C PHE A 269 -49.29 13.01 -39.90
N LEU A 270 -48.47 12.07 -39.41
CA LEU A 270 -48.78 10.64 -39.15
C LEU A 270 -49.78 9.93 -40.09
N SER A 271 -49.43 8.79 -40.71
CA SER A 271 -49.26 7.51 -39.97
C SER A 271 -48.64 6.40 -40.85
N SER A 272 -48.51 5.18 -40.29
CA SER A 272 -47.68 4.08 -40.81
C SER A 272 -48.46 2.92 -41.48
N SER A 273 -47.95 2.37 -42.58
CA SER A 273 -47.86 0.90 -42.83
C SER A 273 -47.23 0.58 -44.21
N SER A 274 -46.81 -0.68 -44.40
CA SER A 274 -46.24 -1.28 -45.62
C SER A 274 -47.11 -2.51 -46.03
N PRO A 275 -46.93 -3.20 -47.19
CA PRO A 275 -45.79 -3.20 -48.12
C PRO A 275 -46.13 -3.30 -49.64
N SER A 276 -45.10 -3.61 -50.45
CA SER A 276 -45.13 -4.24 -51.80
C SER A 276 -45.78 -3.52 -53.00
N SER A 277 -44.98 -2.69 -53.66
CA SER A 277 -44.74 -2.63 -55.13
C SER A 277 -45.85 -3.00 -56.14
N SER A 278 -46.37 -2.01 -56.88
CA SER A 278 -46.61 -2.14 -58.35
C SER A 278 -46.75 -0.80 -59.09
N ASN A 279 -46.30 -0.79 -60.35
CA ASN A 279 -46.78 -0.07 -61.54
C ASN A 279 -47.15 1.44 -61.55
N SER A 280 -46.25 2.21 -62.18
CA SER A 280 -46.48 3.06 -63.38
C SER A 280 -47.51 4.22 -63.38
N SER A 281 -46.96 5.43 -63.57
CA SER A 281 -47.44 6.53 -64.45
C SER A 281 -48.89 7.03 -64.33
N ASN A 282 -49.00 8.21 -63.70
CA ASN A 282 -50.20 9.06 -63.62
C ASN A 282 -50.49 9.84 -64.93
N SER A 283 -51.75 9.89 -65.39
CA SER A 283 -52.21 10.91 -66.37
C SER A 283 -53.73 11.13 -66.36
N GLY A 284 -54.16 12.34 -65.99
CA GLY A 284 -55.53 12.86 -66.11
C GLY A 284 -55.57 14.31 -65.62
N LEU A 285 -55.45 15.31 -66.51
CA LEU A 285 -56.54 16.09 -67.12
C LEU A 285 -57.38 16.92 -66.10
N GLY A 286 -57.59 18.22 -66.30
CA GLY A 286 -57.13 19.11 -67.39
C GLY A 286 -57.81 20.49 -67.38
N SER A 287 -57.75 21.20 -68.52
CA SER A 287 -58.22 22.60 -68.74
C SER A 287 -57.34 23.69 -68.08
N GLY A 288 -57.01 24.83 -68.70
CA GLY A 288 -57.24 25.35 -70.08
C GLY A 288 -56.58 26.75 -70.19
N ALA A 289 -56.33 27.37 -71.35
CA ALA A 289 -56.63 26.97 -72.72
C ALA A 289 -55.59 27.50 -73.73
N SER A 290 -55.34 26.70 -74.77
CA SER A 290 -55.39 27.04 -76.20
C SER A 290 -54.98 28.43 -76.71
N LEU A 291 -53.97 28.46 -77.59
CA LEU A 291 -53.93 29.34 -78.77
C LEU A 291 -52.96 28.79 -79.84
N ASN A 292 -53.35 28.91 -81.12
CA ASN A 292 -52.64 28.62 -82.38
C ASN A 292 -51.27 27.91 -82.32
N GLY A 293 -51.22 26.66 -82.79
CA GLY A 293 -49.98 26.04 -83.26
C GLY A 293 -49.67 26.42 -84.72
N GLN A 294 -48.43 26.19 -85.17
CA GLN A 294 -48.08 26.30 -86.59
C GLN A 294 -47.07 25.23 -87.04
N GLN A 295 -47.55 24.40 -87.97
CA GLN A 295 -46.82 23.65 -89.00
C GLN A 295 -45.44 23.04 -88.66
N SER A 296 -45.43 21.70 -88.52
CA SER A 296 -44.24 20.90 -88.80
C SER A 296 -43.73 21.20 -90.23
N GLY A 297 -42.41 21.33 -90.38
CA GLY A 297 -41.79 21.54 -91.69
C GLY A 297 -41.90 20.31 -92.59
N SER A 298 -42.76 20.38 -93.61
CA SER A 298 -42.84 19.36 -94.66
C SER A 298 -41.57 19.34 -95.52
N ALA A 299 -41.32 18.24 -96.24
CA ALA A 299 -40.10 17.95 -97.01
C ALA A 299 -39.76 18.93 -98.18
N LEU A 300 -40.46 20.06 -98.30
CA LEU A 300 -40.21 21.13 -99.28
C LEU A 300 -39.72 22.44 -98.63
N ASN A 301 -39.58 22.53 -97.30
CA ASN A 301 -38.96 23.66 -96.59
C ASN A 301 -38.28 23.22 -95.27
N PRO A 302 -36.95 22.99 -95.25
CA PRO A 302 -36.22 22.65 -94.03
C PRO A 302 -35.91 23.88 -93.16
N LEU A 303 -36.01 23.73 -91.84
CA LEU A 303 -35.84 24.82 -90.87
C LEU A 303 -34.41 24.80 -90.28
N TYR A 304 -33.61 25.83 -90.60
CA TYR A 304 -32.22 25.93 -90.13
C TYR A 304 -32.14 26.45 -88.69
N VAL A 305 -31.60 25.64 -87.77
CA VAL A 305 -31.29 26.05 -86.40
C VAL A 305 -29.77 26.08 -86.21
N GLN A 306 -29.19 27.27 -86.19
CA GLN A 306 -27.76 27.44 -85.89
C GLN A 306 -27.52 27.29 -84.38
N MET A 307 -26.66 26.35 -84.00
CA MET A 307 -26.22 26.19 -82.61
C MET A 307 -25.14 27.22 -82.29
N ALA A 308 -25.42 28.15 -81.36
CA ALA A 308 -24.40 29.04 -80.83
C ALA A 308 -23.34 28.23 -80.05
N PRO A 309 -22.03 28.47 -80.25
CA PRO A 309 -20.99 27.69 -79.59
C PRO A 309 -21.00 27.91 -78.06
N PRO A 310 -20.85 26.85 -77.25
CA PRO A 310 -20.93 26.96 -75.80
C PRO A 310 -19.73 27.74 -75.22
N THR A 311 -20.00 28.73 -74.37
CA THR A 311 -18.93 29.49 -73.70
C THR A 311 -18.17 28.60 -72.70
N PRO A 312 -16.82 28.61 -72.70
CA PRO A 312 -16.03 27.66 -71.90
C PRO A 312 -16.27 27.79 -70.38
N GLN A 313 -16.61 29.00 -69.93
CA GLN A 313 -16.95 29.31 -68.54
C GLN A 313 -18.13 28.48 -67.99
N ALA A 314 -19.12 28.16 -68.83
CA ALA A 314 -20.29 27.38 -68.42
C ALA A 314 -19.98 25.89 -68.18
N ASN A 315 -18.92 25.37 -68.81
CA ASN A 315 -18.47 23.99 -68.61
C ASN A 315 -17.52 23.88 -67.41
N ALA A 316 -16.68 24.88 -67.17
CA ALA A 316 -15.80 24.94 -66.01
C ALA A 316 -16.57 24.86 -64.68
N TRP A 317 -17.69 25.59 -64.54
CA TRP A 317 -18.53 25.52 -63.34
C TRP A 317 -19.23 24.17 -63.14
N LYS A 318 -19.62 23.49 -64.23
CA LYS A 318 -20.16 22.12 -64.16
C LYS A 318 -19.09 21.12 -63.74
N ALA A 319 -17.88 21.24 -64.30
CA ALA A 319 -16.74 20.41 -63.93
C ALA A 319 -16.33 20.63 -62.46
N LEU A 320 -16.27 21.87 -61.97
CA LEU A 320 -15.94 22.17 -60.58
C LEU A 320 -16.99 21.62 -59.59
N ARG A 321 -18.28 21.66 -59.96
CA ARG A 321 -19.37 21.07 -59.15
C ARG A 321 -19.42 19.54 -59.23
N TRP A 322 -18.97 18.92 -60.31
CA TRP A 322 -18.89 17.46 -60.43
C TRP A 322 -17.63 16.89 -59.78
N LEU A 323 -16.46 17.48 -60.04
CA LEU A 323 -15.22 17.17 -59.34
C LEU A 323 -15.45 17.37 -57.85
N GLY A 324 -15.98 18.54 -57.47
CA GLY A 324 -16.41 18.87 -56.13
C GLY A 324 -17.70 18.18 -55.66
N GLY A 325 -18.08 17.02 -56.20
CA GLY A 325 -19.21 16.23 -55.70
C GLY A 325 -18.96 14.72 -55.76
N PHE A 326 -18.20 14.26 -56.77
CA PHE A 326 -17.40 13.04 -56.68
C PHE A 326 -16.49 13.15 -55.47
N LEU A 327 -15.72 14.25 -55.43
CA LEU A 327 -15.18 14.73 -54.19
C LEU A 327 -16.30 15.35 -53.32
N LEU A 328 -16.95 14.54 -52.51
CA LEU A 328 -17.67 14.78 -51.23
C LEU A 328 -17.97 13.39 -50.64
N TRP A 329 -18.49 12.54 -51.53
CA TRP A 329 -19.01 11.20 -51.26
C TRP A 329 -17.97 10.24 -50.66
N GLY A 330 -16.72 10.37 -51.09
CA GLY A 330 -15.59 9.61 -50.60
C GLY A 330 -15.22 9.90 -49.15
N PHE A 331 -15.36 11.14 -48.64
CA PHE A 331 -15.04 11.44 -47.21
C PHE A 331 -15.96 10.63 -46.30
N ILE A 332 -17.23 10.55 -46.70
CA ILE A 332 -18.24 9.75 -46.02
C ILE A 332 -17.88 8.26 -46.12
N ILE A 333 -17.43 7.76 -47.28
CA ILE A 333 -16.95 6.38 -47.42
C ILE A 333 -15.74 6.08 -46.52
N LEU A 334 -14.70 6.95 -46.48
CA LEU A 334 -13.49 6.65 -45.72
C LEU A 334 -13.69 6.83 -44.21
N THR A 335 -14.47 7.82 -43.76
CA THR A 335 -14.82 7.95 -42.34
C THR A 335 -15.69 6.79 -41.86
N VAL A 336 -16.65 6.30 -42.67
CA VAL A 336 -17.40 5.07 -42.39
C VAL A 336 -16.48 3.85 -42.42
N MET A 337 -15.53 3.75 -43.35
CA MET A 337 -14.54 2.65 -43.38
C MET A 337 -13.66 2.66 -42.12
N SER A 338 -13.20 3.83 -41.66
CA SER A 338 -12.42 3.97 -40.42
C SER A 338 -13.23 3.50 -39.21
N MET A 339 -14.47 3.99 -39.04
CA MET A 339 -15.37 3.53 -37.97
C MET A 339 -15.63 2.01 -38.02
N ILE A 340 -15.72 1.40 -39.21
CA ILE A 340 -15.85 -0.05 -39.35
C ILE A 340 -14.55 -0.77 -38.98
N MET A 341 -13.39 -0.29 -39.42
CA MET A 341 -12.08 -0.87 -39.08
C MET A 341 -11.78 -0.78 -37.58
N GLU A 342 -12.19 0.31 -36.93
CA GLU A 342 -12.05 0.54 -35.48
C GLU A 342 -13.02 -0.35 -34.69
N ASN A 343 -14.32 -0.36 -35.01
CA ASN A 343 -15.32 -1.12 -34.23
C ASN A 343 -15.31 -2.63 -34.47
N THR A 344 -14.90 -3.11 -35.66
CA THR A 344 -15.01 -4.55 -35.99
C THR A 344 -13.87 -5.38 -35.37
N GLY A 345 -12.83 -4.73 -34.83
CA GLY A 345 -11.72 -5.39 -34.12
C GLY A 345 -10.84 -6.33 -34.96
N LEU A 346 -11.18 -6.53 -36.24
CA LEU A 346 -10.66 -7.61 -37.10
C LEU A 346 -9.15 -7.51 -37.38
N LEU A 347 -8.58 -6.31 -37.26
CA LEU A 347 -7.14 -6.07 -37.42
C LEU A 347 -6.34 -6.25 -36.11
N LYS A 348 -7.01 -6.41 -34.96
CA LYS A 348 -6.40 -6.79 -33.67
C LYS A 348 -6.40 -8.32 -33.46
N ALA A 349 -6.63 -9.08 -34.53
CA ALA A 349 -6.60 -10.54 -34.57
C ALA A 349 -5.35 -11.13 -35.27
N GLY A 350 -4.37 -10.30 -35.62
CA GLY A 350 -2.98 -10.80 -35.71
C GLY A 350 -2.47 -11.21 -34.32
N PRO A 351 -1.41 -12.03 -34.22
CA PRO A 351 -0.71 -12.17 -32.94
C PRO A 351 -0.26 -10.78 -32.48
N GLY A 352 -0.67 -10.39 -31.27
CA GLY A 352 -0.16 -9.15 -30.67
C GLY A 352 1.36 -9.22 -30.47
N PRO A 353 2.03 -8.07 -30.23
CA PRO A 353 3.42 -8.09 -29.78
C PRO A 353 3.52 -9.03 -28.58
N ALA A 354 4.47 -9.97 -28.61
CA ALA A 354 4.53 -11.02 -27.61
C ALA A 354 5.04 -10.41 -26.30
N GLU A 355 4.12 -10.19 -25.36
CA GLU A 355 4.38 -9.60 -24.02
C GLU A 355 5.46 -10.37 -23.22
N PHE A 356 5.79 -11.59 -23.66
CA PHE A 356 6.84 -12.46 -23.13
C PHE A 356 7.88 -12.83 -24.20
N GLU A 357 8.60 -11.81 -24.70
CA GLU A 357 9.86 -11.99 -25.44
C GLU A 357 11.04 -12.29 -24.50
N PRO A 358 12.13 -12.91 -24.99
CA PRO A 358 13.30 -13.15 -24.15
C PRO A 358 13.99 -11.80 -23.90
N GLU A 359 14.50 -11.55 -22.70
CA GLU A 359 15.21 -10.29 -22.45
C GLU A 359 16.57 -10.26 -23.15
N GLU A 360 16.70 -9.41 -24.17
CA GLU A 360 17.97 -9.08 -24.84
C GLU A 360 18.85 -8.18 -23.93
N GLY A 361 19.27 -8.72 -22.79
CA GLY A 361 20.07 -8.05 -21.77
C GLY A 361 21.56 -8.44 -21.78
N LYS A 362 22.35 -7.76 -20.94
CA LYS A 362 23.72 -8.21 -20.60
C LYS A 362 23.64 -9.60 -19.99
N VAL A 363 24.33 -10.58 -20.59
CA VAL A 363 24.46 -11.93 -20.03
C VAL A 363 25.19 -11.83 -18.68
N VAL A 364 24.51 -12.25 -17.62
CA VAL A 364 25.05 -12.38 -16.26
C VAL A 364 25.53 -13.82 -16.08
N LYS A 365 26.65 -14.03 -15.39
CA LYS A 365 27.22 -15.36 -15.13
C LYS A 365 27.41 -15.63 -13.63
N PHE A 366 27.69 -16.87 -13.25
CA PHE A 366 27.97 -17.21 -11.85
C PHE A 366 29.25 -16.53 -11.31
N SER A 367 30.10 -16.03 -12.21
CA SER A 367 31.23 -15.13 -11.90
C SER A 367 30.82 -13.77 -11.34
N ASP A 368 29.60 -13.32 -11.61
CA ASP A 368 29.13 -11.97 -11.27
C ASP A 368 28.29 -11.96 -9.98
N VAL A 369 27.93 -13.16 -9.48
CA VAL A 369 27.20 -13.36 -8.23
C VAL A 369 28.19 -13.79 -7.15
N HIS A 370 28.22 -13.07 -6.03
CA HIS A 370 29.19 -13.27 -4.96
C HIS A 370 28.52 -13.53 -3.61
N GLY A 371 29.18 -14.28 -2.73
CA GLY A 371 28.73 -14.46 -1.34
C GLY A 371 27.49 -15.33 -1.09
N VAL A 372 27.05 -16.16 -2.05
CA VAL A 372 25.93 -17.12 -1.87
C VAL A 372 26.26 -18.45 -2.57
N GLU A 373 27.31 -19.13 -2.12
CA GLU A 373 27.91 -20.26 -2.84
C GLU A 373 27.07 -21.55 -2.74
N GLU A 374 26.38 -21.74 -1.61
CA GLU A 374 25.45 -22.85 -1.37
C GLU A 374 24.30 -22.82 -2.39
N ALA A 375 23.70 -21.64 -2.59
CA ALA A 375 22.61 -21.45 -3.55
C ALA A 375 23.08 -21.58 -5.00
N LYS A 376 24.34 -21.22 -5.33
CA LYS A 376 24.91 -21.54 -6.65
C LYS A 376 25.03 -23.04 -6.84
N SER A 377 25.59 -23.77 -5.87
CA SER A 377 25.81 -25.22 -5.99
C SER A 377 24.50 -25.99 -6.21
N GLU A 378 23.42 -25.63 -5.50
CA GLU A 378 22.09 -26.21 -5.74
C GLU A 378 21.50 -25.90 -7.14
N LEU A 379 21.89 -24.77 -7.75
CA LEU A 379 21.44 -24.36 -9.08
C LEU A 379 22.38 -24.84 -10.19
N GLU A 380 23.63 -25.16 -9.89
CA GLU A 380 24.60 -25.75 -10.82
C GLU A 380 24.17 -27.15 -11.27
N GLU A 381 23.53 -27.94 -10.40
CA GLU A 381 22.83 -29.19 -10.76
C GLU A 381 21.86 -28.97 -11.95
N ILE A 382 21.18 -27.82 -11.96
CA ILE A 382 20.15 -27.47 -12.95
C ILE A 382 20.79 -26.96 -14.24
N VAL A 383 21.88 -26.18 -14.13
CA VAL A 383 22.70 -25.78 -15.29
C VAL A 383 23.33 -27.01 -15.97
N GLU A 384 23.83 -27.99 -15.21
CA GLU A 384 24.37 -29.22 -15.81
C GLU A 384 23.28 -30.04 -16.51
N PHE A 385 22.07 -30.13 -15.94
CA PHE A 385 20.93 -30.80 -16.58
C PHE A 385 20.55 -30.14 -17.91
N LEU A 386 20.46 -28.79 -17.95
CA LEU A 386 20.15 -28.06 -19.18
C LEU A 386 21.23 -28.23 -20.26
N LYS A 387 22.51 -28.28 -19.86
CA LYS A 387 23.63 -28.51 -20.80
C LYS A 387 23.73 -29.95 -21.30
N ASN A 388 23.46 -30.94 -20.45
CA ASN A 388 23.70 -32.36 -20.73
C ASN A 388 22.51 -33.27 -20.32
N PRO A 389 21.31 -33.08 -20.88
CA PRO A 389 20.10 -33.80 -20.44
C PRO A 389 20.18 -35.33 -20.61
N GLU A 390 20.95 -35.82 -21.58
CA GLU A 390 21.20 -37.24 -21.79
C GLU A 390 21.91 -37.91 -20.58
N LYS A 391 22.87 -37.21 -19.96
CA LYS A 391 23.65 -37.71 -18.81
C LYS A 391 22.74 -38.15 -17.67
N PHE A 392 21.69 -37.37 -17.41
CA PHE A 392 20.72 -37.62 -16.34
C PHE A 392 19.62 -38.58 -16.79
N SER A 393 19.14 -38.44 -18.04
CA SER A 393 18.08 -39.29 -18.61
C SER A 393 18.48 -40.76 -18.66
N ASN A 394 19.75 -41.07 -18.98
CA ASN A 394 20.31 -42.43 -19.01
C ASN A 394 20.23 -43.17 -17.66
N LEU A 395 20.15 -42.45 -16.54
CA LEU A 395 20.01 -43.01 -15.18
C LEU A 395 18.58 -42.87 -14.63
N GLY A 396 17.61 -42.45 -15.44
CA GLY A 396 16.24 -42.17 -15.01
C GLY A 396 16.10 -40.89 -14.16
N GLY A 397 17.11 -40.03 -14.17
CA GLY A 397 17.09 -38.71 -13.55
C GLY A 397 16.00 -37.82 -14.17
N LYS A 398 15.28 -37.08 -13.32
CA LYS A 398 14.13 -36.26 -13.71
C LYS A 398 14.40 -34.80 -13.40
N LEU A 399 14.07 -33.92 -14.35
CA LEU A 399 14.17 -32.49 -14.18
C LEU A 399 13.19 -32.00 -13.09
N PRO A 400 13.63 -31.18 -12.11
CA PRO A 400 12.72 -30.49 -11.20
C PRO A 400 11.88 -29.49 -12.00
N LYS A 401 10.54 -29.57 -11.87
CA LYS A 401 9.63 -28.69 -12.64
C LYS A 401 9.80 -27.21 -12.29
N GLY A 402 10.04 -26.93 -11.02
CA GLY A 402 10.23 -25.57 -10.54
C GLY A 402 11.09 -25.46 -9.30
N VAL A 403 11.69 -24.29 -9.17
CA VAL A 403 12.59 -23.86 -8.09
C VAL A 403 12.01 -22.62 -7.43
N LEU A 404 11.92 -22.60 -6.11
CA LEU A 404 11.55 -21.40 -5.36
C LEU A 404 12.79 -20.83 -4.66
N LEU A 405 13.21 -19.64 -5.08
CA LEU A 405 14.22 -18.83 -4.42
C LEU A 405 13.56 -18.05 -3.26
N THR A 406 13.92 -18.36 -2.03
CA THR A 406 13.38 -17.73 -0.82
C THR A 406 14.43 -16.88 -0.13
N GLY A 407 14.04 -15.81 0.55
CA GLY A 407 14.95 -15.02 1.40
C GLY A 407 14.71 -13.51 1.34
N PRO A 408 15.48 -12.71 2.09
CA PRO A 408 15.28 -11.26 2.19
C PRO A 408 15.34 -10.50 0.85
N PRO A 409 14.79 -9.27 0.77
CA PRO A 409 15.04 -8.38 -0.37
C PRO A 409 16.54 -8.03 -0.47
N GLY A 410 16.99 -7.66 -1.67
CA GLY A 410 18.38 -7.22 -1.90
C GLY A 410 19.45 -8.32 -1.90
N THR A 411 19.10 -9.60 -1.66
CA THR A 411 20.05 -10.74 -1.66
C THR A 411 20.40 -11.29 -3.06
N GLY A 412 19.94 -10.63 -4.13
CA GLY A 412 20.33 -10.98 -5.51
C GLY A 412 19.54 -12.11 -6.17
N LYS A 413 18.41 -12.57 -5.60
CA LYS A 413 17.55 -13.64 -6.16
C LYS A 413 17.33 -13.52 -7.69
N THR A 414 16.95 -12.34 -8.16
CA THR A 414 16.71 -12.02 -9.58
C THR A 414 17.99 -12.08 -10.44
N MET A 415 19.15 -11.67 -9.89
CA MET A 415 20.45 -11.82 -10.57
C MET A 415 20.89 -13.27 -10.63
N LEU A 416 20.68 -14.05 -9.56
CA LEU A 416 21.01 -15.47 -9.51
C LEU A 416 20.22 -16.26 -10.55
N ALA A 417 18.91 -16.01 -10.70
CA ALA A 417 18.10 -16.63 -11.76
C ALA A 417 18.56 -16.25 -13.18
N ARG A 418 18.97 -15.00 -13.41
CA ARG A 418 19.58 -14.57 -14.68
C ARG A 418 20.92 -15.26 -14.93
N ALA A 419 21.73 -15.47 -13.89
CA ALA A 419 23.01 -16.18 -13.97
C ALA A 419 22.82 -17.67 -14.32
N VAL A 420 21.79 -18.35 -13.79
CA VAL A 420 21.46 -19.73 -14.20
C VAL A 420 21.20 -19.81 -15.70
N ALA A 421 20.44 -18.87 -16.27
CA ALA A 421 20.17 -18.84 -17.71
C ALA A 421 21.39 -18.45 -18.56
N GLY A 422 22.18 -17.46 -18.11
CA GLY A 422 23.41 -17.03 -18.77
C GLY A 422 24.55 -18.05 -18.69
N GLU A 423 24.54 -18.95 -17.71
CA GLU A 423 25.41 -20.10 -17.66
C GLU A 423 24.89 -21.28 -18.49
N ALA A 424 23.58 -21.56 -18.47
CA ALA A 424 22.97 -22.63 -19.26
C ALA A 424 22.84 -22.31 -20.77
N GLU A 425 23.03 -21.04 -21.15
CA GLU A 425 22.92 -20.52 -22.52
C GLU A 425 21.52 -20.72 -23.15
N VAL A 426 20.48 -20.69 -22.30
CA VAL A 426 19.06 -20.84 -22.68
C VAL A 426 18.29 -19.51 -22.63
N PRO A 427 17.20 -19.34 -23.41
CA PRO A 427 16.33 -18.17 -23.32
C PRO A 427 15.75 -17.94 -21.92
N PHE A 428 15.86 -16.70 -21.44
CA PHE A 428 15.30 -16.24 -20.16
C PHE A 428 14.01 -15.45 -20.41
N LEU A 429 12.90 -15.91 -19.84
CA LEU A 429 11.58 -15.28 -19.91
C LEU A 429 11.22 -14.70 -18.55
N PHE A 430 11.32 -13.38 -18.41
CA PHE A 430 10.98 -12.67 -17.18
C PHE A 430 9.50 -12.32 -17.10
N ALA A 431 8.90 -12.50 -15.92
CA ALA A 431 7.63 -11.91 -15.54
C ALA A 431 7.66 -11.50 -14.06
N SER A 432 6.90 -10.46 -13.69
CA SER A 432 6.66 -10.13 -12.28
C SER A 432 5.33 -10.71 -11.82
N GLY A 433 5.26 -11.25 -10.61
CA GLY A 433 4.02 -11.75 -9.99
C GLY A 433 2.91 -10.68 -9.98
N SER A 434 3.30 -9.44 -9.70
CA SER A 434 2.43 -8.25 -9.77
C SER A 434 1.86 -7.95 -11.16
N SER A 435 2.46 -8.46 -12.26
CA SER A 435 1.92 -8.29 -13.62
C SER A 435 0.69 -9.18 -13.93
N PHE A 436 0.39 -10.13 -13.04
CA PHE A 436 -0.77 -11.02 -13.14
C PHE A 436 -1.92 -10.63 -12.18
N ASP A 437 -1.70 -9.64 -11.30
CA ASP A 437 -2.75 -9.04 -10.47
C ASP A 437 -3.36 -7.83 -11.19
N GLU A 438 -4.45 -8.07 -11.93
CA GLU A 438 -5.22 -7.01 -12.58
C GLU A 438 -6.65 -6.95 -12.06
N MET A 439 -7.20 -5.73 -12.05
CA MET A 439 -8.60 -5.44 -11.70
C MET A 439 -9.62 -6.17 -12.60
N PHE A 440 -9.19 -6.64 -13.79
CA PHE A 440 -10.04 -7.32 -14.76
C PHE A 440 -10.02 -8.84 -14.56
N VAL A 441 -11.17 -9.38 -14.15
CA VAL A 441 -11.37 -10.81 -13.87
C VAL A 441 -10.93 -11.67 -15.06
N GLY A 442 -9.97 -12.56 -14.82
CA GLY A 442 -9.47 -13.52 -15.80
C GLY A 442 -8.34 -13.05 -16.72
N VAL A 443 -7.93 -11.77 -16.69
CA VAL A 443 -6.80 -11.30 -17.52
C VAL A 443 -5.46 -11.86 -17.03
N GLY A 444 -5.22 -11.86 -15.71
CA GLY A 444 -4.05 -12.54 -15.12
C GLY A 444 -3.99 -14.02 -15.52
N ALA A 445 -5.11 -14.74 -15.42
CA ALA A 445 -5.22 -16.13 -15.87
C ALA A 445 -5.03 -16.30 -17.40
N LYS A 446 -5.28 -15.28 -18.23
CA LYS A 446 -4.94 -15.29 -19.66
C LYS A 446 -3.43 -15.14 -19.85
N ARG A 447 -2.79 -14.13 -19.22
CA ARG A 447 -1.34 -13.90 -19.27
C ARG A 447 -0.53 -15.11 -18.84
N VAL A 448 -0.94 -15.80 -17.77
CA VAL A 448 -0.27 -17.04 -17.30
C VAL A 448 -0.21 -18.09 -18.41
N ARG A 449 -1.30 -18.32 -19.16
CA ARG A 449 -1.29 -19.25 -20.30
C ARG A 449 -0.40 -18.76 -21.45
N GLU A 450 -0.37 -17.46 -21.70
CA GLU A 450 0.43 -16.86 -22.77
C GLU A 450 1.93 -16.91 -22.48
N LEU A 451 2.34 -16.70 -21.22
CA LEU A 451 3.72 -16.91 -20.76
C LEU A 451 4.15 -18.36 -20.97
N PHE A 452 3.37 -19.35 -20.50
CA PHE A 452 3.75 -20.75 -20.68
C PHE A 452 3.65 -21.22 -22.14
N ALA A 453 2.74 -20.66 -22.94
CA ALA A 453 2.72 -20.88 -24.39
C ALA A 453 3.91 -20.23 -25.11
N ALA A 454 4.48 -19.14 -24.60
CA ALA A 454 5.73 -18.56 -25.09
C ALA A 454 6.95 -19.40 -24.67
N ALA A 455 6.96 -19.93 -23.45
CA ALA A 455 8.00 -20.83 -22.95
C ALA A 455 8.09 -22.14 -23.75
N ARG A 456 6.96 -22.83 -23.94
CA ARG A 456 6.88 -24.07 -24.74
C ARG A 456 7.34 -23.89 -26.19
N LYS A 457 7.21 -22.68 -26.77
CA LYS A 457 7.71 -22.34 -28.12
C LYS A 457 9.22 -22.08 -28.18
N LYS A 458 9.88 -21.88 -27.04
CA LYS A 458 11.29 -21.48 -26.92
C LYS A 458 12.14 -22.53 -26.19
N ALA A 459 11.58 -23.71 -25.91
CA ALA A 459 12.22 -24.76 -25.15
C ALA A 459 13.52 -25.28 -25.82
N PRO A 460 14.57 -25.63 -25.05
CA PRO A 460 14.67 -25.50 -23.59
C PRO A 460 14.80 -24.05 -23.14
N ALA A 461 14.08 -23.65 -22.08
CA ALA A 461 14.02 -22.26 -21.63
C ALA A 461 13.75 -22.15 -20.12
N ILE A 462 14.15 -21.03 -19.53
CA ILE A 462 13.86 -20.68 -18.13
C ILE A 462 12.77 -19.61 -18.09
N VAL A 463 11.71 -19.88 -17.34
CA VAL A 463 10.68 -18.90 -16.95
C VAL A 463 11.01 -18.41 -15.54
N PHE A 464 11.20 -17.10 -15.37
CA PHE A 464 11.38 -16.48 -14.08
C PHE A 464 10.16 -15.66 -13.65
N ILE A 465 9.65 -15.92 -12.44
CA ILE A 465 8.54 -15.19 -11.83
C ILE A 465 9.04 -14.52 -10.54
N ASP A 466 9.31 -13.21 -10.57
CA ASP A 466 9.58 -12.46 -9.34
C ASP A 466 8.29 -12.21 -8.54
N GLU A 467 8.39 -11.77 -7.28
CA GLU A 467 7.23 -11.40 -6.43
C GLU A 467 6.09 -12.45 -6.41
N LEU A 468 6.42 -13.75 -6.34
CA LEU A 468 5.42 -14.84 -6.44
C LEU A 468 4.28 -14.69 -5.42
N ASP A 469 4.56 -14.12 -4.25
CA ASP A 469 3.59 -13.82 -3.19
C ASP A 469 2.41 -12.94 -3.65
N ALA A 470 2.56 -12.11 -4.68
CA ALA A 470 1.47 -11.31 -5.26
C ALA A 470 0.32 -12.17 -5.81
N ILE A 471 0.60 -13.35 -6.39
CA ILE A 471 -0.43 -14.29 -6.87
C ILE A 471 -0.48 -15.60 -6.07
N GLY A 472 0.55 -15.88 -5.28
CA GLY A 472 0.74 -17.15 -4.58
C GLY A 472 0.26 -17.18 -3.14
N SER A 473 -0.24 -16.08 -2.60
CA SER A 473 -0.66 -15.97 -1.19
C SER A 473 -1.75 -16.97 -0.76
N LYS A 474 -1.73 -17.35 0.52
CA LYS A 474 -2.67 -18.30 1.15
C LYS A 474 -4.13 -17.88 0.98
N ARG A 475 -4.95 -18.80 0.47
CA ARG A 475 -6.40 -18.64 0.30
C ARG A 475 -7.13 -18.49 1.63
N SER A 476 -7.48 -17.27 2.02
CA SER A 476 -8.49 -16.98 3.03
C SER A 476 -9.90 -17.05 2.42
N ALA A 477 -10.91 -17.19 3.27
CA ALA A 477 -12.31 -17.07 2.86
C ALA A 477 -12.67 -15.65 2.35
N LYS A 478 -11.84 -14.63 2.68
CA LYS A 478 -12.06 -13.23 2.33
C LYS A 478 -11.48 -12.78 0.98
N ASP A 479 -10.49 -13.47 0.41
CA ASP A 479 -9.77 -12.94 -0.76
C ASP A 479 -10.62 -12.95 -2.03
N GLN A 480 -10.26 -12.05 -2.93
CA GLN A 480 -10.93 -11.82 -4.21
C GLN A 480 -10.96 -13.07 -5.10
N HIS A 481 -12.09 -13.27 -5.78
CA HIS A 481 -12.27 -14.43 -6.66
C HIS A 481 -11.32 -14.43 -7.88
N TYR A 482 -10.88 -13.26 -8.37
CA TYR A 482 -9.97 -13.16 -9.51
C TYR A 482 -8.54 -13.63 -9.17
N MET A 483 -7.99 -13.27 -8.02
CA MET A 483 -6.69 -13.76 -7.53
C MET A 483 -6.66 -15.30 -7.49
N LYS A 484 -7.71 -15.90 -6.92
CA LYS A 484 -7.91 -17.35 -6.85
C LYS A 484 -8.00 -18.01 -8.24
N GLN A 485 -8.53 -17.31 -9.25
CA GLN A 485 -8.58 -17.79 -10.63
C GLN A 485 -7.19 -17.79 -11.29
N THR A 486 -6.42 -16.71 -11.14
CA THR A 486 -5.03 -16.61 -11.63
C THR A 486 -4.13 -17.67 -10.99
N LEU A 487 -4.18 -17.82 -9.66
CA LEU A 487 -3.45 -18.86 -8.93
C LEU A 487 -3.82 -20.27 -9.41
N ASN A 488 -5.12 -20.57 -9.56
CA ASN A 488 -5.54 -21.88 -10.06
C ASN A 488 -5.05 -22.15 -11.50
N GLN A 489 -4.96 -21.14 -12.37
CA GLN A 489 -4.39 -21.34 -13.71
C GLN A 489 -2.89 -21.64 -13.64
N LEU A 490 -2.13 -20.95 -12.79
CA LEU A 490 -0.71 -21.23 -12.57
C LEU A 490 -0.50 -22.69 -12.11
N LEU A 491 -1.33 -23.16 -11.17
CA LEU A 491 -1.28 -24.57 -10.73
C LEU A 491 -1.61 -25.57 -11.84
N VAL A 492 -2.56 -25.26 -12.72
CA VAL A 492 -2.95 -26.12 -13.85
C VAL A 492 -1.83 -26.21 -14.89
N GLU A 493 -1.15 -25.11 -15.20
CA GLU A 493 0.01 -25.13 -16.12
C GLU A 493 1.20 -25.86 -15.48
N LEU A 494 1.52 -25.60 -14.20
CA LEU A 494 2.56 -26.30 -13.44
C LEU A 494 2.35 -27.83 -13.44
N ASP A 495 1.12 -28.29 -13.16
CA ASP A 495 0.77 -29.72 -13.23
C ASP A 495 0.86 -30.24 -14.67
N GLY A 496 0.40 -29.45 -15.65
CA GLY A 496 0.25 -29.81 -17.05
C GLY A 496 1.54 -30.02 -17.83
N PHE A 497 2.69 -29.50 -17.37
CA PHE A 497 3.99 -29.78 -17.99
C PHE A 497 4.33 -31.28 -17.95
N GLU A 498 4.62 -31.88 -19.10
CA GLU A 498 5.40 -33.12 -19.13
C GLU A 498 6.87 -32.82 -18.84
N GLN A 499 7.57 -33.77 -18.19
CA GLN A 499 9.01 -33.61 -17.88
C GLN A 499 9.91 -33.66 -19.13
N SER A 500 9.33 -33.94 -20.29
CA SER A 500 9.91 -33.94 -21.64
C SER A 500 10.02 -32.55 -22.27
N GLU A 501 9.25 -31.55 -21.82
CA GLU A 501 9.15 -30.25 -22.50
C GLU A 501 10.37 -29.32 -22.28
N GLY A 502 11.31 -29.65 -21.39
CA GLY A 502 12.57 -28.91 -21.22
C GLY A 502 12.44 -27.47 -20.69
N VAL A 503 11.28 -27.09 -20.17
CA VAL A 503 11.03 -25.77 -19.53
C VAL A 503 11.24 -25.88 -18.02
N ILE A 504 11.96 -24.91 -17.44
CA ILE A 504 12.18 -24.81 -15.99
C ILE A 504 11.58 -23.51 -15.46
N ILE A 505 10.91 -23.58 -14.31
CA ILE A 505 10.22 -22.43 -13.71
C ILE A 505 10.92 -22.04 -12.41
N ILE A 506 11.64 -20.91 -12.43
CA ILE A 506 12.26 -20.34 -11.24
C ILE A 506 11.33 -19.23 -10.72
N ALA A 507 10.99 -19.23 -9.44
CA ALA A 507 10.21 -18.15 -8.84
C ALA A 507 10.92 -17.58 -7.62
N ALA A 508 10.75 -16.28 -7.36
CA ALA A 508 11.30 -15.63 -6.18
C ALA A 508 10.20 -15.12 -5.24
N THR A 509 10.46 -15.16 -3.94
CA THR A 509 9.61 -14.56 -2.91
C THR A 509 10.44 -14.04 -1.76
N ASN A 510 9.91 -13.02 -1.06
CA ASN A 510 10.46 -12.56 0.22
C ASN A 510 9.81 -13.26 1.43
N PHE A 511 8.62 -13.85 1.23
CA PHE A 511 7.71 -14.32 2.29
C PHE A 511 7.22 -15.75 2.00
N PRO A 512 8.09 -16.78 2.07
CA PRO A 512 7.72 -18.16 1.76
C PRO A 512 6.60 -18.71 2.64
N GLU A 513 6.49 -18.21 3.88
CA GLU A 513 5.40 -18.53 4.80
C GLU A 513 4.06 -17.88 4.43
N SER A 514 4.02 -16.88 3.54
CA SER A 514 2.77 -16.32 3.02
C SER A 514 2.11 -17.20 1.94
N LEU A 515 2.89 -18.07 1.29
CA LEU A 515 2.46 -18.81 0.10
C LEU A 515 1.47 -19.96 0.40
N ASP A 516 0.60 -20.21 -0.57
CA ASP A 516 -0.28 -21.37 -0.62
C ASP A 516 0.54 -22.67 -0.70
N LYS A 517 0.30 -23.59 0.24
CA LYS A 517 0.90 -24.94 0.27
C LYS A 517 0.61 -25.76 -0.99
N ALA A 518 -0.33 -25.33 -1.83
CA ALA A 518 -0.52 -25.88 -3.16
C ALA A 518 0.66 -25.60 -4.10
N LEU A 519 1.35 -24.46 -4.01
CA LEU A 519 2.51 -24.13 -4.85
C LEU A 519 3.74 -24.94 -4.43
N THR A 520 4.01 -24.98 -3.12
CA THR A 520 5.16 -25.67 -2.50
C THR A 520 4.94 -27.19 -2.35
N ARG A 521 4.28 -27.82 -3.33
CA ARG A 521 3.96 -29.25 -3.32
C ARG A 521 4.79 -29.98 -4.39
N PRO A 522 5.40 -31.14 -4.07
CA PRO A 522 6.08 -31.96 -5.06
C PRO A 522 5.24 -32.24 -6.32
N GLY A 523 5.87 -32.06 -7.49
CA GLY A 523 5.26 -31.94 -8.81
C GLY A 523 5.13 -30.49 -9.32
N ARG A 524 5.63 -29.49 -8.60
CA ARG A 524 5.47 -28.04 -8.88
C ARG A 524 6.77 -27.28 -8.53
N PHE A 525 6.78 -26.49 -7.45
CA PHE A 525 8.02 -25.96 -6.88
C PHE A 525 8.63 -27.02 -5.97
N ASP A 526 9.51 -27.82 -6.55
CA ASP A 526 10.06 -29.04 -5.96
C ASP A 526 11.36 -28.79 -5.19
N ARG A 527 12.16 -27.83 -5.65
CA ARG A 527 13.40 -27.38 -5.01
C ARG A 527 13.16 -26.04 -4.31
N HIS A 528 13.54 -25.93 -3.05
CA HIS A 528 13.50 -24.69 -2.27
C HIS A 528 14.94 -24.29 -1.95
N VAL A 529 15.41 -23.18 -2.54
CA VAL A 529 16.78 -22.69 -2.36
C VAL A 529 16.72 -21.36 -1.60
N THR A 530 17.38 -21.28 -0.45
CA THR A 530 17.33 -20.09 0.40
C THR A 530 18.54 -19.18 0.15
N VAL A 531 18.26 -17.98 -0.37
CA VAL A 531 19.22 -16.93 -0.70
C VAL A 531 19.27 -15.92 0.46
N GLY A 532 20.07 -16.26 1.47
CA GLY A 532 20.22 -15.51 2.73
C GLY A 532 20.96 -14.16 2.58
N LEU A 533 21.21 -13.50 3.72
CA LEU A 533 22.12 -12.36 3.78
C LEU A 533 23.58 -12.84 3.66
N PRO A 534 24.48 -12.06 3.02
CA PRO A 534 25.87 -12.47 2.83
C PRO A 534 26.71 -12.42 4.12
N ASP A 535 27.42 -13.52 4.37
CA ASP A 535 28.50 -13.66 5.36
C ASP A 535 29.60 -12.61 5.20
N VAL A 536 30.42 -12.38 6.24
CA VAL A 536 31.58 -11.47 6.19
C VAL A 536 32.45 -11.69 4.94
N ARG A 537 32.67 -12.94 4.53
CA ARG A 537 33.41 -13.28 3.30
C ARG A 537 32.67 -12.84 2.03
N GLY A 538 31.38 -13.18 1.93
CA GLY A 538 30.52 -12.75 0.83
C GLY A 538 30.44 -11.23 0.70
N ARG A 539 30.34 -10.50 1.82
CA ARG A 539 30.38 -9.03 1.84
C ARG A 539 31.69 -8.47 1.32
N ILE A 540 32.84 -9.11 1.62
CA ILE A 540 34.15 -8.72 1.06
C ILE A 540 34.18 -8.94 -0.46
N GLU A 541 33.61 -10.03 -0.98
CA GLU A 541 33.57 -10.32 -2.41
C GLU A 541 32.63 -9.39 -3.18
N ILE A 542 31.42 -9.16 -2.67
CA ILE A 542 30.44 -8.20 -3.23
C ILE A 542 31.04 -6.78 -3.25
N LEU A 543 31.71 -6.36 -2.16
CA LEU A 543 32.39 -5.07 -2.12
C LEU A 543 33.54 -5.01 -3.13
N LYS A 544 34.37 -6.05 -3.27
CA LYS A 544 35.44 -6.10 -4.28
C LYS A 544 34.90 -6.00 -5.71
N HIS A 545 33.78 -6.65 -6.00
CA HIS A 545 33.13 -6.57 -7.31
C HIS A 545 32.72 -5.12 -7.64
N HIS A 546 31.90 -4.49 -6.78
CA HIS A 546 31.42 -3.13 -7.03
C HIS A 546 32.48 -2.03 -6.86
N MET A 547 33.48 -2.24 -5.99
CA MET A 547 34.65 -1.34 -5.93
C MET A 547 35.49 -1.43 -7.20
N GLY A 548 35.49 -2.56 -7.93
CA GLY A 548 36.10 -2.65 -9.26
C GLY A 548 35.47 -1.74 -10.32
N GLU A 549 34.23 -1.29 -10.11
CA GLU A 549 33.52 -0.35 -10.99
C GLU A 549 33.86 1.13 -10.68
N VAL A 550 34.65 1.41 -9.63
CA VAL A 550 34.88 2.75 -9.07
C VAL A 550 36.36 3.02 -8.83
N ALA A 551 36.82 4.27 -9.04
CA ALA A 551 38.18 4.67 -8.66
C ALA A 551 38.30 4.86 -7.12
N PHE A 552 38.71 3.81 -6.40
CA PHE A 552 39.00 3.87 -4.95
C PHE A 552 40.50 4.07 -4.66
N ASP A 553 40.81 4.43 -3.42
CA ASP A 553 42.18 4.70 -2.94
C ASP A 553 42.85 3.42 -2.39
N VAL A 554 44.18 3.32 -2.47
CA VAL A 554 44.95 2.11 -2.11
C VAL A 554 44.83 1.76 -0.61
N ASP A 555 44.61 2.76 0.23
CA ASP A 555 44.42 2.61 1.68
C ASP A 555 43.07 1.96 2.07
N VAL A 556 42.17 1.69 1.11
CA VAL A 556 40.83 1.13 1.38
C VAL A 556 40.80 -0.39 1.30
N ASP A 557 40.96 -1.07 2.45
CA ASP A 557 40.69 -2.50 2.58
C ASP A 557 39.17 -2.80 2.69
N PRO A 558 38.56 -3.53 1.74
CA PRO A 558 37.16 -3.96 1.83
C PRO A 558 36.86 -4.79 3.09
N SER A 559 37.86 -5.46 3.66
CA SER A 559 37.74 -6.28 4.88
C SER A 559 37.56 -5.45 6.15
N ILE A 560 37.89 -4.15 6.14
CA ILE A 560 37.49 -3.20 7.19
C ILE A 560 36.02 -2.84 7.02
N ILE A 561 35.60 -2.49 5.79
CA ILE A 561 34.23 -2.07 5.48
C ILE A 561 33.22 -3.20 5.75
N ALA A 562 33.49 -4.43 5.30
CA ALA A 562 32.60 -5.58 5.48
C ALA A 562 32.28 -5.93 6.94
N ARG A 563 33.24 -5.68 7.86
CA ARG A 563 33.06 -5.80 9.32
C ARG A 563 32.23 -4.64 9.89
N GLY A 564 32.32 -3.45 9.29
CA GLY A 564 31.46 -2.31 9.60
C GLY A 564 30.01 -2.43 9.09
N CYS A 565 29.71 -3.45 8.28
CA CYS A 565 28.44 -3.62 7.56
C CYS A 565 27.72 -4.95 7.90
N PRO A 566 27.49 -5.31 9.18
CA PRO A 566 26.78 -6.52 9.57
C PRO A 566 25.32 -6.48 9.09
N GLY A 567 24.81 -7.61 8.58
CA GLY A 567 23.41 -7.74 8.14
C GLY A 567 23.00 -6.96 6.88
N MET A 568 23.92 -6.23 6.22
CA MET A 568 23.62 -5.53 4.96
C MET A 568 23.49 -6.52 3.79
N SER A 569 22.47 -6.32 2.94
CA SER A 569 22.27 -7.14 1.73
C SER A 569 23.25 -6.77 0.61
N GLY A 570 23.32 -7.58 -0.46
CA GLY A 570 24.16 -7.27 -1.62
C GLY A 570 23.80 -5.93 -2.27
N ALA A 571 22.50 -5.64 -2.39
CA ALA A 571 22.01 -4.35 -2.88
C ALA A 571 22.39 -3.17 -1.96
N ASP A 572 22.42 -3.37 -0.64
CA ASP A 572 22.85 -2.33 0.30
C ASP A 572 24.35 -2.04 0.20
N LEU A 573 25.16 -3.06 -0.09
CA LEU A 573 26.60 -2.91 -0.34
C LEU A 573 26.89 -2.23 -1.69
N GLN A 574 26.12 -2.52 -2.73
CA GLN A 574 26.18 -1.77 -4.00
C GLN A 574 25.80 -0.29 -3.80
N ASN A 575 24.72 -0.04 -3.03
CA ASN A 575 24.28 1.30 -2.66
C ASN A 575 25.34 2.05 -1.81
N LEU A 576 26.02 1.35 -0.90
CA LEU A 576 27.13 1.89 -0.10
C LEU A 576 28.28 2.40 -0.99
N VAL A 577 28.74 1.57 -1.94
CA VAL A 577 29.82 1.94 -2.88
C VAL A 577 29.40 3.14 -3.75
N ASN A 578 28.17 3.11 -4.29
CA ASN A 578 27.62 4.21 -5.08
C ASN A 578 27.53 5.52 -4.28
N GLN A 579 27.02 5.50 -3.05
CA GLN A 579 26.93 6.69 -2.21
C GLN A 579 28.30 7.24 -1.81
N ALA A 580 29.32 6.38 -1.62
CA ALA A 580 30.69 6.81 -1.39
C ALA A 580 31.28 7.51 -2.65
N ALA A 581 31.03 6.96 -3.85
CA ALA A 581 31.45 7.56 -5.12
C ALA A 581 30.78 8.91 -5.40
N VAL A 582 29.48 9.04 -5.13
CA VAL A 582 28.73 10.31 -5.25
C VAL A 582 29.21 11.34 -4.22
N LYS A 583 29.53 10.92 -3.00
CA LYS A 583 30.11 11.79 -1.96
C LYS A 583 31.48 12.32 -2.36
N ALA A 584 32.38 11.45 -2.83
CA ALA A 584 33.71 11.83 -3.33
C ALA A 584 33.61 12.79 -4.53
N SER A 585 32.74 12.48 -5.50
CA SER A 585 32.50 13.32 -6.68
C SER A 585 32.03 14.73 -6.30
N ARG A 586 31.12 14.84 -5.33
CA ARG A 586 30.62 16.14 -4.82
C ARG A 586 31.68 16.94 -4.05
N GLU A 587 32.68 16.27 -3.48
CA GLU A 587 33.85 16.92 -2.84
C GLU A 587 34.97 17.25 -3.85
N GLY A 588 34.82 16.93 -5.14
CA GLY A 588 35.87 17.08 -6.15
C GLY A 588 37.05 16.12 -5.95
N ALA A 589 36.90 15.08 -5.13
CA ALA A 589 37.94 14.11 -4.87
C ALA A 589 38.15 13.19 -6.10
N ARG A 590 39.41 12.96 -6.47
CA ARG A 590 39.79 12.11 -7.62
C ARG A 590 39.58 10.61 -7.39
N GLN A 591 39.52 10.18 -6.14
CA GLN A 591 39.39 8.78 -5.72
C GLN A 591 38.53 8.67 -4.45
N VAL A 592 37.90 7.51 -4.27
CA VAL A 592 37.06 7.20 -3.12
C VAL A 592 37.93 6.60 -2.00
N GLY A 593 38.49 7.48 -1.16
CA GLY A 593 39.15 7.08 0.10
C GLY A 593 38.17 6.71 1.24
N LEU A 594 38.70 6.09 2.30
CA LEU A 594 37.93 5.47 3.40
C LEU A 594 36.87 6.39 4.03
N LYS A 595 37.18 7.69 4.21
CA LYS A 595 36.23 8.69 4.76
C LYS A 595 34.89 8.76 4.02
N HIS A 596 34.86 8.47 2.71
CA HIS A 596 33.62 8.51 1.94
C HIS A 596 32.79 7.23 2.15
N PHE A 597 33.44 6.07 2.31
CA PHE A 597 32.79 4.82 2.67
C PHE A 597 32.21 4.86 4.09
N GLU A 598 32.94 5.44 5.05
CA GLU A 598 32.42 5.65 6.40
C GLU A 598 31.21 6.61 6.40
N TRP A 599 31.27 7.72 5.65
CA TRP A 599 30.13 8.62 5.51
C TRP A 599 28.91 7.95 4.86
N ALA A 600 29.13 7.13 3.82
CA ALA A 600 28.07 6.39 3.16
C ALA A 600 27.45 5.33 4.07
N LYS A 601 28.28 4.61 4.84
CA LYS A 601 27.86 3.64 5.86
C LYS A 601 27.02 4.32 6.93
N ASP A 602 27.51 5.40 7.51
CA ASP A 602 26.81 6.20 8.52
C ASP A 602 25.46 6.73 7.97
N ARG A 603 25.42 7.16 6.69
CA ARG A 603 24.20 7.62 6.03
C ARG A 603 23.18 6.52 5.77
N ILE A 604 23.61 5.28 5.52
CA ILE A 604 22.71 4.14 5.32
C ILE A 604 22.21 3.60 6.67
N LEU A 605 23.10 3.42 7.65
CA LEU A 605 22.77 2.81 8.94
C LEU A 605 22.04 3.75 9.91
N MET A 606 22.39 5.05 9.91
CA MET A 606 21.81 6.05 10.84
C MET A 606 20.94 7.10 10.12
N GLY A 607 20.93 7.11 8.79
CA GLY A 607 20.23 8.11 7.98
C GLY A 607 21.05 9.39 7.72
N ALA A 608 20.49 10.23 6.85
CA ALA A 608 21.12 11.49 6.46
C ALA A 608 21.12 12.52 7.61
N GLU A 609 22.22 13.27 7.71
CA GLU A 609 22.42 14.36 8.68
C GLU A 609 21.64 15.63 8.30
N ARG A 610 20.94 16.22 9.27
CA ARG A 610 20.08 17.40 9.10
C ARG A 610 20.77 18.66 9.61
N ARG A 611 21.89 19.07 8.99
CA ARG A 611 22.72 20.23 9.42
C ARG A 611 21.95 21.55 9.55
N SER A 612 20.85 21.73 8.82
CA SER A 612 20.00 22.93 8.85
C SER A 612 18.91 22.90 9.94
N HIS A 613 18.86 21.86 10.78
CA HIS A 613 17.88 21.76 11.86
C HIS A 613 18.38 22.55 13.08
N PHE A 614 17.79 23.72 13.32
CA PHE A 614 18.09 24.52 14.53
C PHE A 614 17.74 23.74 15.80
N VAL A 615 18.68 23.70 16.75
CA VAL A 615 18.54 23.07 18.07
C VAL A 615 18.95 24.11 19.12
N THR A 616 18.19 24.25 20.21
CA THR A 616 18.56 25.14 21.31
C THR A 616 19.69 24.52 22.14
N GLU A 617 20.58 25.32 22.73
CA GLU A 617 21.68 24.80 23.57
C GLU A 617 21.19 23.93 24.75
N GLU A 618 20.02 24.22 25.29
CA GLU A 618 19.35 23.39 26.30
C GLU A 618 18.97 22.01 25.74
N SER A 619 18.38 21.94 24.54
CA SER A 619 18.06 20.68 23.87
C SER A 619 19.33 19.94 23.42
N LYS A 620 20.34 20.64 22.90
CA LYS A 620 21.65 20.10 22.53
C LYS A 620 22.33 19.45 23.73
N ARG A 621 22.29 20.12 24.89
CA ARG A 621 22.75 19.59 26.18
C ARG A 621 21.94 18.39 26.64
N ALA A 622 20.59 18.44 26.60
CA ALA A 622 19.75 17.31 27.00
C ALA A 622 20.08 16.05 26.18
N THR A 623 20.13 16.18 24.84
CA THR A 623 20.56 15.08 23.95
C THR A 623 21.99 14.62 24.23
N ALA A 624 22.93 15.51 24.59
CA ALA A 624 24.29 15.11 24.98
C ALA A 624 24.34 14.28 26.28
N TYR A 625 23.48 14.55 27.26
CA TYR A 625 23.34 13.69 28.45
C TYR A 625 22.63 12.36 28.12
N HIS A 626 21.62 12.38 27.25
CA HIS A 626 20.90 11.19 26.79
C HIS A 626 21.83 10.20 26.07
N GLU A 627 22.53 10.66 25.04
CA GLU A 627 23.49 9.85 24.27
C GLU A 627 24.71 9.47 25.12
N GLY A 628 25.18 10.37 26.00
CA GLY A 628 26.20 10.05 27.00
C GLY A 628 25.77 8.92 27.94
N GLY A 629 24.50 8.85 28.32
CA GLY A 629 23.92 7.77 29.10
C GLY A 629 24.02 6.42 28.39
N HIS A 630 23.52 6.34 27.15
CA HIS A 630 23.65 5.12 26.33
C HIS A 630 25.11 4.70 26.13
N ALA A 631 25.99 5.64 25.78
CA ALA A 631 27.40 5.38 25.54
C ALA A 631 28.14 4.86 26.78
N LEU A 632 27.90 5.48 27.94
CA LEU A 632 28.58 5.13 29.19
C LEU A 632 28.10 3.79 29.77
N VAL A 633 26.80 3.48 29.63
CA VAL A 633 26.25 2.15 29.97
C VAL A 633 26.78 1.08 29.01
N ALA A 634 26.87 1.37 27.70
CA ALA A 634 27.40 0.44 26.69
C ALA A 634 28.87 0.06 26.94
N LEU A 635 29.71 1.02 27.33
CA LEU A 635 31.13 0.77 27.60
C LEU A 635 31.38 -0.04 28.88
N HIS A 636 30.48 0.03 29.86
CA HIS A 636 30.69 -0.54 31.19
C HIS A 636 29.83 -1.76 31.53
N THR A 637 28.78 -2.05 30.75
CA THR A 637 27.91 -3.20 30.97
C THR A 637 28.51 -4.45 30.32
N PRO A 638 28.92 -5.48 31.09
CA PRO A 638 29.59 -6.63 30.53
C PRO A 638 28.61 -7.46 29.68
N GLY A 639 28.88 -7.56 28.38
CA GLY A 639 27.97 -8.21 27.42
C GLY A 639 27.06 -7.25 26.64
N ALA A 640 27.21 -5.93 26.81
CA ALA A 640 26.70 -4.98 25.82
C ALA A 640 27.42 -5.14 24.48
N MET A 641 26.78 -4.70 23.38
CA MET A 641 27.46 -4.60 22.09
C MET A 641 28.50 -3.46 22.14
N PRO A 642 29.69 -3.62 21.55
CA PRO A 642 30.71 -2.57 21.52
C PRO A 642 30.19 -1.25 20.94
N LEU A 643 30.39 -0.16 21.66
CA LEU A 643 30.13 1.20 21.18
C LEU A 643 31.00 1.49 19.95
N HIS A 644 30.45 2.02 18.86
CA HIS A 644 31.22 2.40 17.67
C HIS A 644 31.34 3.93 17.52
N LYS A 645 30.23 4.65 17.65
CA LYS A 645 30.15 6.10 17.45
C LYS A 645 28.97 6.69 18.24
N VAL A 646 29.12 7.90 18.75
CA VAL A 646 28.08 8.69 19.41
C VAL A 646 27.92 10.00 18.64
N THR A 647 26.69 10.46 18.42
CA THR A 647 26.44 11.75 17.75
C THR A 647 25.21 12.43 18.34
N ILE A 648 25.29 13.75 18.56
CA ILE A 648 24.14 14.61 18.89
C ILE A 648 23.65 15.41 17.67
N MET A 649 24.19 15.12 16.48
CA MET A 649 23.68 15.67 15.23
C MET A 649 22.40 14.94 14.79
N PRO A 650 21.32 15.67 14.45
CA PRO A 650 20.04 15.06 14.08
C PRO A 650 20.15 14.26 12.78
N ARG A 651 19.79 12.97 12.85
CA ARG A 651 19.82 12.02 11.71
C ARG A 651 18.48 11.30 11.57
N GLY A 652 17.95 11.22 10.34
CA GLY A 652 16.63 10.64 10.09
C GLY A 652 15.53 11.33 10.92
N GLN A 653 14.86 10.59 11.80
CA GLN A 653 13.90 11.14 12.76
C GLN A 653 14.52 11.50 14.12
N ALA A 654 15.68 10.93 14.48
CA ALA A 654 16.30 11.10 15.78
C ALA A 654 17.08 12.44 15.91
N LEU A 655 17.29 12.88 17.15
CA LEU A 655 18.06 14.09 17.48
C LEU A 655 19.53 13.78 17.77
N GLY A 656 19.80 12.68 18.50
CA GLY A 656 21.11 12.03 18.56
C GLY A 656 21.02 10.58 18.10
N ILE A 657 22.14 9.86 18.10
CA ILE A 657 22.17 8.39 18.09
C ILE A 657 23.51 7.85 18.62
N THR A 658 23.42 6.86 19.51
CA THR A 658 24.53 6.03 19.99
C THR A 658 24.57 4.74 19.20
N PHE A 659 25.51 4.63 18.26
CA PHE A 659 25.64 3.48 17.38
C PHE A 659 26.58 2.42 17.96
N GLN A 660 26.09 1.19 18.06
CA GLN A 660 26.84 0.00 18.49
C GLN A 660 27.10 -0.92 17.31
N LEU A 661 28.25 -1.60 17.30
CA LEU A 661 28.66 -2.52 16.23
C LEU A 661 29.14 -3.84 16.85
N PRO A 662 28.60 -5.00 16.45
CA PRO A 662 29.12 -6.29 16.89
C PRO A 662 30.49 -6.58 16.25
N GLU A 663 31.40 -7.21 17.01
CA GLU A 663 32.71 -7.66 16.50
C GLU A 663 32.61 -8.87 15.56
N GLN A 664 31.53 -9.65 15.67
CA GLN A 664 31.25 -10.87 14.92
C GLN A 664 29.74 -10.95 14.67
N ASP A 665 29.35 -11.38 13.47
CA ASP A 665 27.96 -11.71 13.18
C ASP A 665 27.54 -12.89 14.09
N LYS A 666 26.42 -12.74 14.82
CA LYS A 666 25.94 -13.72 15.83
C LYS A 666 24.49 -14.11 15.55
N ASP A 667 24.25 -15.41 15.39
CA ASP A 667 22.90 -15.97 15.20
C ASP A 667 22.06 -15.98 16.49
N SER A 668 22.70 -15.92 17.65
CA SER A 668 22.04 -16.00 18.95
C SER A 668 22.74 -15.18 20.04
N TYR A 669 21.96 -14.77 21.04
CA TYR A 669 22.41 -13.96 22.18
C TYR A 669 22.00 -14.62 23.50
N THR A 670 22.83 -14.45 24.52
CA THR A 670 22.59 -14.96 25.88
C THR A 670 21.63 -14.07 26.67
N ARG A 671 21.01 -14.61 27.74
CA ARG A 671 20.22 -13.83 28.73
C ARG A 671 20.98 -12.61 29.28
N LYS A 672 22.32 -12.69 29.35
CA LYS A 672 23.20 -11.60 29.78
C LYS A 672 23.33 -10.49 28.73
N GLU A 673 23.51 -10.85 27.47
CA GLU A 673 23.58 -9.87 26.37
C GLU A 673 22.23 -9.19 26.16
N TYR A 674 21.10 -9.91 26.22
CA TYR A 674 19.77 -9.28 26.16
C TYR A 674 19.50 -8.35 27.35
N ASN A 675 19.87 -8.74 28.59
CA ASN A 675 19.81 -7.83 29.74
C ASN A 675 20.63 -6.56 29.49
N ALA A 676 21.82 -6.67 28.90
CA ALA A 676 22.67 -5.54 28.57
C ALA A 676 22.08 -4.65 27.45
N MET A 677 21.35 -5.21 26.49
CA MET A 677 20.59 -4.43 25.49
C MET A 677 19.47 -3.60 26.14
N ILE A 678 18.79 -4.14 27.15
CA ILE A 678 17.77 -3.42 27.93
C ILE A 678 18.44 -2.34 28.79
N ASP A 679 19.54 -2.67 29.50
CA ASP A 679 20.29 -1.70 30.31
C ASP A 679 20.76 -0.50 29.47
N VAL A 680 21.32 -0.77 28.29
CA VAL A 680 21.71 0.28 27.32
C VAL A 680 20.50 1.12 26.90
N ALA A 681 19.40 0.49 26.48
CA ALA A 681 18.22 1.23 25.99
C ALA A 681 17.58 2.11 27.06
N LEU A 682 17.64 1.72 28.34
CA LEU A 682 17.15 2.55 29.45
C LEU A 682 18.20 3.59 29.93
N GLY A 683 19.44 3.52 29.44
CA GLY A 683 20.56 4.38 29.84
C GLY A 683 20.35 5.88 29.56
N GLY A 684 19.80 6.25 28.41
CA GLY A 684 19.53 7.66 28.07
C GLY A 684 18.49 8.29 29.01
N ARG A 685 17.37 7.60 29.24
CA ARG A 685 16.35 8.03 30.22
C ARG A 685 16.91 8.08 31.64
N ALA A 686 17.74 7.11 32.03
CA ALA A 686 18.37 7.09 33.35
C ALA A 686 19.37 8.25 33.55
N ALA A 687 20.03 8.72 32.49
CA ALA A 687 20.90 9.89 32.52
C ALA A 687 20.10 11.21 32.64
N GLU A 688 19.01 11.36 31.86
CA GLU A 688 18.10 12.52 32.00
C GLU A 688 17.51 12.62 33.41
N GLU A 689 16.91 11.53 33.91
CA GLU A 689 16.26 11.47 35.23
C GLU A 689 17.23 11.76 36.39
N MET A 690 18.53 11.46 36.20
CA MET A 690 19.58 11.73 37.18
C MET A 690 20.07 13.19 37.16
N VAL A 691 20.19 13.81 35.98
CA VAL A 691 20.84 15.12 35.81
C VAL A 691 19.84 16.28 35.83
N PHE A 692 18.64 16.09 35.27
CA PHE A 692 17.58 17.10 35.25
C PHE A 692 16.50 16.82 36.33
N GLY A 693 16.33 15.56 36.72
CA GLY A 693 15.32 15.12 37.68
C GLY A 693 14.14 14.44 37.00
N HIS A 694 13.20 13.94 37.81
CA HIS A 694 12.09 13.11 37.33
C HIS A 694 11.06 13.86 36.49
N ASP A 695 10.78 15.13 36.83
CA ASP A 695 9.68 15.88 36.22
C ASP A 695 10.08 16.56 34.90
N ASP A 696 11.38 16.67 34.62
CA ASP A 696 11.98 17.22 33.40
C ASP A 696 12.46 16.14 32.40
N VAL A 697 12.09 14.87 32.59
CA VAL A 697 12.43 13.77 31.66
C VAL A 697 11.71 13.95 30.31
N THR A 698 12.43 13.78 29.20
CA THR A 698 11.91 14.08 27.87
C THR A 698 11.08 12.94 27.27
N SER A 699 10.22 13.27 26.30
CA SER A 699 9.53 12.30 25.44
C SER A 699 10.44 11.64 24.39
N GLY A 700 11.72 12.05 24.30
CA GLY A 700 12.70 11.49 23.36
C GLY A 700 12.96 10.00 23.57
N CYS A 701 13.00 9.55 24.84
CA CYS A 701 13.23 8.15 25.24
C CYS A 701 12.14 7.15 24.81
N SER A 702 11.11 7.60 24.08
CA SER A 702 9.98 6.77 23.66
C SER A 702 10.39 5.64 22.69
N SER A 703 11.39 5.86 21.84
CA SER A 703 11.89 4.83 20.90
C SER A 703 12.65 3.72 21.63
N ASP A 704 13.38 4.10 22.68
CA ASP A 704 14.29 3.24 23.44
C ASP A 704 13.52 2.43 24.46
N LEU A 705 12.46 3.02 25.04
CA LEU A 705 11.49 2.30 25.85
C LEU A 705 10.72 1.25 25.02
N GLN A 706 10.35 1.56 23.77
CA GLN A 706 9.77 0.56 22.86
C GLN A 706 10.77 -0.58 22.59
N ARG A 707 12.01 -0.26 22.21
CA ARG A 707 13.07 -1.25 21.98
C ARG A 707 13.36 -2.13 23.21
N ALA A 708 13.42 -1.53 24.40
CA ALA A 708 13.61 -2.24 25.66
C ALA A 708 12.42 -3.19 25.95
N THR A 709 11.19 -2.72 25.72
CA THR A 709 9.97 -3.51 25.91
C THR A 709 9.89 -4.67 24.94
N ASP A 710 10.23 -4.48 23.66
CA ASP A 710 10.28 -5.52 22.64
C ASP A 710 11.29 -6.62 22.98
N VAL A 711 12.49 -6.24 23.44
CA VAL A 711 13.51 -7.20 23.86
C VAL A 711 13.02 -7.99 25.08
N ALA A 712 12.52 -7.32 26.12
CA ALA A 712 11.96 -7.98 27.30
C ALA A 712 10.78 -8.91 26.94
N ALA A 713 9.89 -8.50 26.04
CA ALA A 713 8.78 -9.31 25.57
C ALA A 713 9.26 -10.58 24.84
N ARG A 714 10.26 -10.49 23.95
CA ARG A 714 10.85 -11.66 23.26
C ARG A 714 11.60 -12.57 24.23
N MET A 715 12.33 -12.02 25.19
CA MET A 715 12.98 -12.79 26.26
C MET A 715 12.00 -13.68 27.02
N ILE A 716 10.81 -13.15 27.33
CA ILE A 716 9.81 -13.82 28.16
C ILE A 716 8.89 -14.72 27.34
N ARG A 717 8.40 -14.26 26.18
CA ARG A 717 7.46 -14.99 25.32
C ARG A 717 8.11 -16.01 24.38
N SER A 718 9.27 -15.67 23.80
CA SER A 718 9.88 -16.45 22.70
C SER A 718 11.05 -17.30 23.16
N TYR A 719 11.86 -16.80 24.09
CA TYR A 719 13.11 -17.45 24.53
C TYR A 719 13.03 -18.14 25.89
N GLY A 720 11.94 -17.96 26.64
CA GLY A 720 11.71 -18.64 27.93
C GLY A 720 12.67 -18.22 29.06
N PHE A 721 13.20 -16.99 29.02
CA PHE A 721 14.13 -16.49 30.04
C PHE A 721 13.46 -16.02 31.34
N SER A 722 12.13 -16.15 31.49
CA SER A 722 11.44 -15.96 32.77
C SER A 722 11.30 -17.29 33.51
N ASP A 723 11.80 -17.29 34.75
CA ASP A 723 11.70 -18.43 35.66
C ASP A 723 10.26 -18.60 36.24
N LYS A 724 9.36 -17.62 36.03
CA LYS A 724 7.94 -17.68 36.39
C LYS A 724 7.07 -18.24 35.26
N VAL A 725 7.18 -17.67 34.05
CA VAL A 725 6.43 -18.09 32.86
C VAL A 725 6.92 -19.47 32.38
N GLY A 726 8.21 -19.74 32.54
CA GLY A 726 8.84 -21.03 32.25
C GLY A 726 9.21 -21.22 30.78
N LEU A 727 9.65 -22.43 30.46
CA LEU A 727 10.14 -22.83 29.14
C LEU A 727 8.97 -23.14 28.17
N VAL A 728 8.14 -22.14 27.88
CA VAL A 728 7.02 -22.24 26.95
C VAL A 728 7.07 -21.08 25.95
N ALA A 729 7.09 -21.41 24.66
CA ALA A 729 6.96 -20.41 23.61
C ALA A 729 5.52 -19.91 23.50
N HIS A 730 5.35 -18.59 23.33
CA HIS A 730 4.08 -17.91 23.14
C HIS A 730 4.21 -17.02 21.89
N GLY A 731 3.85 -17.55 20.72
CA GLY A 731 3.93 -16.83 19.46
C GLY A 731 2.91 -15.69 19.36
N ASP A 732 3.20 -14.68 18.53
CA ASP A 732 2.34 -13.48 18.48
C ASP A 732 0.95 -13.76 17.86
N GLU A 733 0.81 -14.70 16.92
CA GLU A 733 -0.51 -15.19 16.49
C GLU A 733 -1.23 -15.96 17.62
N GLU A 734 -0.50 -16.74 18.41
CA GLU A 734 -1.06 -17.51 19.53
C GLU A 734 -1.45 -16.61 20.71
N SER A 735 -0.89 -15.40 20.80
CA SER A 735 -1.20 -14.40 21.82
C SER A 735 -2.70 -14.09 21.92
N VAL A 736 -3.46 -14.23 20.83
CA VAL A 736 -4.93 -14.11 20.82
C VAL A 736 -5.58 -15.13 21.76
N TYR A 737 -5.07 -16.38 21.77
CA TYR A 737 -5.63 -17.51 22.50
C TYR A 737 -5.14 -17.65 23.94
N LEU A 738 -4.11 -16.89 24.37
CA LEU A 738 -3.69 -16.87 25.77
C LEU A 738 -4.80 -16.34 26.70
N SER A 739 -5.03 -17.06 27.79
CA SER A 739 -5.93 -16.66 28.88
C SER A 739 -5.46 -15.36 29.54
N GLY A 740 -6.41 -14.49 29.93
CA GLY A 740 -6.12 -13.17 30.54
C GLY A 740 -5.10 -13.25 31.68
N LYS A 741 -5.29 -14.17 32.63
CA LYS A 741 -4.36 -14.37 33.76
C LYS A 741 -2.90 -14.58 33.35
N LYS A 742 -2.64 -15.26 32.23
CA LYS A 742 -1.29 -15.43 31.70
C LYS A 742 -0.76 -14.19 31.01
N LYS A 743 -1.62 -13.36 30.40
CA LYS A 743 -1.25 -12.07 29.84
C LYS A 743 -0.84 -11.11 30.95
N ASP A 744 -1.65 -11.03 32.01
CA ASP A 744 -1.35 -10.25 33.22
C ASP A 744 -0.01 -10.68 33.85
N GLU A 745 0.24 -11.99 33.95
CA GLU A 745 1.49 -12.57 34.46
C GLU A 745 2.70 -12.20 33.59
N ILE A 746 2.62 -12.40 32.26
CA ILE A 746 3.67 -12.03 31.30
C ILE A 746 3.95 -10.52 31.32
N GLU A 747 2.92 -9.67 31.39
CA GLU A 747 3.08 -8.21 31.45
C GLU A 747 3.73 -7.77 32.76
N SER A 748 3.35 -8.37 33.89
CA SER A 748 3.98 -8.10 35.19
C SER A 748 5.48 -8.48 35.19
N GLU A 749 5.86 -9.53 34.47
CA GLU A 749 7.25 -9.96 34.34
C GLU A 749 8.04 -9.04 33.39
N ILE A 750 7.46 -8.64 32.25
CA ILE A 750 8.07 -7.65 31.34
C ILE A 750 8.39 -6.37 32.12
N ARG A 751 7.42 -5.88 32.91
CA ARG A 751 7.62 -4.71 33.77
C ARG A 751 8.74 -4.93 34.78
N SER A 752 8.74 -6.06 35.48
CA SER A 752 9.78 -6.41 36.46
C SER A 752 11.19 -6.47 35.84
N PHE A 753 11.32 -6.92 34.59
CA PHE A 753 12.59 -6.90 33.86
C PHE A 753 13.04 -5.47 33.51
N LEU A 754 12.11 -4.61 33.06
CA LEU A 754 12.40 -3.22 32.73
C LEU A 754 12.79 -2.41 33.98
N ASP A 755 12.00 -2.48 35.06
CA ASP A 755 12.25 -1.78 36.32
C ASP A 755 13.62 -2.16 36.91
N THR A 756 13.92 -3.47 36.97
CA THR A 756 15.22 -3.97 37.47
C THR A 756 16.40 -3.55 36.57
N SER A 757 16.15 -3.22 35.30
CA SER A 757 17.19 -2.76 34.35
C SER A 757 17.39 -1.25 34.42
N MET A 758 16.31 -0.48 34.61
CA MET A 758 16.37 0.95 34.96
C MET A 758 17.20 1.17 36.23
N ASP A 759 17.00 0.35 37.27
CA ASP A 759 17.76 0.45 38.51
C ASP A 759 19.25 0.09 38.34
N ARG A 760 19.58 -0.89 37.49
CA ARG A 760 20.99 -1.19 37.12
C ARG A 760 21.64 -0.01 36.39
N ALA A 761 20.97 0.53 35.37
CA ALA A 761 21.46 1.68 34.60
C ALA A 761 21.66 2.91 35.50
N ARG A 762 20.66 3.27 36.32
CA ARG A 762 20.74 4.40 37.26
C ARG A 762 21.87 4.22 38.28
N HIS A 763 22.09 3.02 38.80
CA HIS A 763 23.20 2.75 39.72
C HIS A 763 24.58 2.83 39.03
N LEU A 764 24.71 2.31 37.81
CA LEU A 764 25.94 2.37 37.02
C LEU A 764 26.32 3.82 36.70
N LEU A 765 25.36 4.61 36.21
CA LEU A 765 25.55 6.03 35.87
C LEU A 765 25.91 6.86 37.11
N LYS A 766 25.20 6.67 38.23
CA LYS A 766 25.51 7.35 39.50
C LYS A 766 26.88 7.00 40.09
N THR A 767 27.41 5.83 39.74
CA THR A 767 28.78 5.43 40.14
C THR A 767 29.85 6.10 39.25
N ARG A 768 29.45 6.74 38.14
CA ARG A 768 30.33 7.35 37.12
C ARG A 768 29.83 8.74 36.67
N GLU A 769 29.23 9.50 37.58
CA GLU A 769 28.63 10.80 37.31
C GLU A 769 29.64 11.79 36.69
N ASP A 770 30.88 11.80 37.20
CA ASP A 770 32.03 12.56 36.64
C ASP A 770 32.38 12.19 35.18
N GLU A 771 32.20 10.93 34.79
CA GLU A 771 32.47 10.47 33.42
C GLU A 771 31.36 10.91 32.48
N LEU A 772 30.09 10.82 32.92
CA LEU A 772 28.93 11.30 32.18
C LEU A 772 29.02 12.80 31.88
N HIS A 773 29.38 13.62 32.88
CA HIS A 773 29.52 15.07 32.69
C HIS A 773 30.63 15.44 31.68
N LYS A 774 31.80 14.76 31.73
CA LYS A 774 32.90 14.97 30.76
C LYS A 774 32.48 14.60 29.34
N LEU A 775 31.84 13.44 29.19
CA LEU A 775 31.39 12.91 27.90
C LEU A 775 30.29 13.80 27.30
N ALA A 776 29.30 14.22 28.09
CA ALA A 776 28.25 15.14 27.65
C ALA A 776 28.81 16.53 27.25
N THR A 777 29.78 17.07 27.98
CA THR A 777 30.45 18.34 27.61
C THR A 777 31.18 18.19 26.27
N ALA A 778 31.96 17.12 26.09
CA ALA A 778 32.65 16.87 24.82
C ALA A 778 31.69 16.60 23.64
N LEU A 779 30.52 16.01 23.88
CA LEU A 779 29.48 15.90 22.83
C LEU A 779 28.95 17.28 22.42
N VAL A 780 28.81 18.24 23.32
CA VAL A 780 28.42 19.62 22.96
C VAL A 780 29.52 20.34 22.18
N GLU A 781 30.81 20.19 22.58
CA GLU A 781 31.98 20.79 21.93
C GLU A 781 32.25 20.29 20.49
N TYR A 782 32.11 18.96 20.24
CA TYR A 782 32.49 18.34 18.96
C TYR A 782 31.35 17.68 18.17
N GLU A 783 30.14 17.61 18.72
CA GLU A 783 28.90 17.10 18.10
C GLU A 783 28.87 15.61 17.68
N THR A 784 30.02 14.94 17.53
CA THR A 784 30.16 13.50 17.22
C THR A 784 31.48 12.95 17.79
N LEU A 785 31.47 11.76 18.39
CA LEU A 785 32.64 11.10 18.97
C LEU A 785 32.75 9.64 18.50
N SER A 786 33.96 9.18 18.15
CA SER A 786 34.27 7.76 17.89
C SER A 786 34.48 6.96 19.20
N GLN A 787 34.47 5.63 19.13
CA GLN A 787 34.77 4.75 20.28
C GLN A 787 36.08 5.14 20.99
N ASP A 788 37.15 5.41 20.23
CA ASP A 788 38.47 5.73 20.78
C ASP A 788 38.56 7.17 21.28
N GLU A 789 37.89 8.12 20.61
CA GLU A 789 37.75 9.50 21.12
C GLU A 789 37.03 9.53 22.47
N VAL A 790 35.96 8.75 22.64
CA VAL A 790 35.28 8.58 23.94
C VAL A 790 36.24 7.98 24.98
N ARG A 791 37.03 6.95 24.63
CA ARG A 791 38.04 6.37 25.54
C ARG A 791 39.14 7.36 25.93
N GLU A 792 39.48 8.34 25.09
CA GLU A 792 40.46 9.39 25.41
C GLU A 792 39.86 10.47 26.32
N ILE A 793 38.64 10.91 26.05
CA ILE A 793 37.91 11.86 26.90
C ILE A 793 37.68 11.29 28.32
N LEU A 794 37.34 10.01 28.43
CA LEU A 794 37.18 9.32 29.73
C LEU A 794 38.51 9.25 30.52
N LYS A 795 39.66 9.18 29.84
CA LYS A 795 41.00 9.29 30.47
C LYS A 795 41.37 10.73 30.86
N GLY A 796 40.61 11.72 30.42
CA GLY A 796 40.87 13.15 30.65
C GLY A 796 41.75 13.82 29.58
N ASN A 797 42.00 13.17 28.44
CA ASN A 797 42.73 13.77 27.32
C ASN A 797 41.80 14.67 26.50
N LYS A 798 42.33 15.77 25.95
CA LYS A 798 41.64 16.57 24.92
C LYS A 798 41.94 16.02 23.53
N LEU A 799 40.93 16.03 22.66
CA LEU A 799 41.05 15.58 21.27
C LEU A 799 41.85 16.60 20.44
N ASN A 800 42.64 16.11 19.47
CA ASN A 800 43.49 16.94 18.62
C ASN A 800 42.81 17.28 17.28
N ARG A 801 41.66 17.95 17.34
CA ARG A 801 40.89 18.45 16.18
C ARG A 801 40.18 19.76 16.55
N PRO A 802 39.85 20.65 15.59
CA PRO A 802 39.08 21.86 15.90
C PRO A 802 37.72 21.52 16.53
N THR A 803 37.26 22.36 17.46
CA THR A 803 35.89 22.31 18.01
C THR A 803 34.89 22.78 16.96
N THR A 804 33.66 22.28 17.03
CA THR A 804 32.59 22.58 16.04
C THR A 804 31.83 23.88 16.36
N GLU A 805 32.21 24.55 17.45
CA GLU A 805 31.69 25.85 17.93
C GLU A 805 31.93 26.98 16.90
N GLY A 806 31.06 27.04 15.89
CA GLY A 806 31.12 28.06 14.83
C GLY A 806 30.70 27.59 13.44
N GLU A 807 30.40 26.30 13.21
CA GLU A 807 29.76 25.86 11.94
C GLU A 807 28.23 25.80 12.04
N SER A 808 27.68 25.26 13.13
CA SER A 808 26.24 25.03 13.30
C SER A 808 25.41 26.28 13.63
N LEU A 809 26.05 27.44 13.83
CA LEU A 809 25.40 28.72 14.15
C LEU A 809 25.50 29.81 13.05
N LYS A 810 26.19 29.56 11.93
CA LYS A 810 26.25 30.52 10.83
C LYS A 810 24.91 30.62 10.12
N SER A 811 24.36 31.84 10.03
CA SER A 811 23.19 32.09 9.19
C SER A 811 23.55 31.96 7.70
N GLU A 812 22.56 31.72 6.83
CA GLU A 812 22.78 31.66 5.38
C GLU A 812 23.32 32.99 4.81
N GLU A 813 23.17 34.11 5.52
CA GLU A 813 23.77 35.40 5.17
C GLU A 813 25.29 35.41 5.37
N GLU A 814 25.80 34.85 6.48
CA GLU A 814 27.25 34.75 6.71
C GLU A 814 27.92 33.79 5.73
N ILE A 815 27.27 32.67 5.41
CA ILE A 815 27.77 31.71 4.41
C ILE A 815 27.82 32.34 3.01
N ARG A 816 26.79 33.12 2.63
CA ARG A 816 26.83 33.92 1.39
C ARG A 816 27.94 34.98 1.40
N THR A 817 28.15 35.65 2.53
CA THR A 817 29.17 36.70 2.68
C THR A 817 30.59 36.14 2.60
N GLN A 818 30.84 34.94 3.14
CA GLN A 818 32.15 34.27 3.03
C GLN A 818 32.40 33.67 1.63
N ALA A 819 31.35 33.35 0.85
CA ALA A 819 31.48 32.88 -0.53
C ALA A 819 31.71 34.02 -1.55
N GLY A 820 31.20 35.22 -1.30
CA GLY A 820 31.31 36.40 -2.18
C GLY A 820 32.57 37.25 -1.92
N GLY A 821 33.76 36.63 -1.89
CA GLY A 821 34.92 37.20 -1.19
C GLY A 821 36.20 37.52 -1.97
N GLN A 822 36.25 37.38 -3.31
CA GLN A 822 37.46 37.75 -4.07
C GLN A 822 37.15 38.26 -5.49
N ILE A 823 36.95 39.57 -5.61
CA ILE A 823 37.04 40.27 -6.91
C ILE A 823 38.53 40.41 -7.24
N VAL A 824 38.98 39.73 -8.29
CA VAL A 824 40.32 39.93 -8.85
C VAL A 824 40.21 40.98 -9.95
N ASP A 825 40.46 42.23 -9.61
CA ASP A 825 40.54 43.31 -10.60
C ASP A 825 41.79 43.12 -11.48
N GLY A 826 41.58 42.86 -12.77
CA GLY A 826 42.60 42.94 -13.82
C GLY A 826 43.23 41.63 -14.26
N ILE A 827 42.56 40.91 -15.18
CA ILE A 827 43.09 40.30 -16.41
C ILE A 827 41.93 40.09 -17.39
#